data_AF-A0A1F7LQR6-F1
#
_entry.id   AF-A0A1F7LQR6-F1
#
_cell.length_a   1.000
_cell.length_b   1.000
_cell.length_c   1.000
_cell.angle_alpha   90.00
_cell.angle_beta   90.00
_cell.angle_gamma   90.00
#
_symmetry.space_group_name_H-M   'P 1'
#
loop_
_entity.id
_entity.type
_entity.pdbx_description
1 polymer ?
#
loop_
_entity_poly.entity_id
_entity_poly.type
_entity_poly.pdbx_seq_one_letter_code
_entity_poly.pdbx_strand_id
1 'polypeptide(L)'
;MRVTRRGFFQTLGGTAGAAALIGGKLAKAEQAAEDLRGWTTPEEVMVPSICQQCPGACGLMVRTLDGQVAGLAGNPLHPVNRGALCPKAFGGLQLLYDSNRLKGPMARDGERGRFRSIGWDEALSMLTARLADLRAKGLSHTVAILGGQYRGSRDTLWRRFAEAYGTPNYIRLRCLAPERPALAHQLMQGVTTPLSYDLGESQFILSFGAGLLEAWLGPVHASQAFARFRRSGERPRGRFVQVDPRRSPTAVKADRWVPIVPGTDGILALGIANALIREDLYDKEFVEQHCSGFEDWVDPQGEAHEGFKNFVLKEYGLLPVSAATGVPVRSILEIARDLGTTRPALVIGERGPAYGPDDLHTRMAIHSLNALVGSVGVRGGLLIQGALPLSPLPPAAQDEAARRGREYPRIDGAGRGQYLLASDAPQALPERILGATPYPISALLLFATNPLANHPAKEAFGKAFDRIPFIVSFSPFLDDSSSKADLILPDQTYLERWQDDHVTHLAGFTCFSLARPAATPFHQTRNTADVLLQIAKSLGGPVAKSFPWDKFEDLLRDRARGLYEARRGYVVAPPSEESLRKILERQGYWTSEFKAYEEFWAALGVRGAWWDPTGVPVSRQALHTTPSRKFEFYATALKRRVDDAVKRDGTGEALIQALGGRDRGALLYLPAVAIPALQQPGAFPLRLNTYRLMTRPTGGGRNQPWLLEQPAVHVGASWEGWVEVHPHTAADLGIKSEEWVWVESAKGRVKLKAKLYSGTLRDVVHIPLFGGEGPNPNDLIANETDPFRGFGLLNTTRVRIRKA
;
A
#
# COMPACT_ATOMS: atom_id res chain seq x y z
N MET A 1 42.63 28.75 62.85
CA MET A 1 42.50 30.21 62.67
C MET A 1 41.04 30.54 62.33
N ARG A 2 40.32 31.27 63.19
CA ARG A 2 38.94 31.70 62.94
C ARG A 2 38.98 33.03 62.17
N VAL A 3 38.56 33.03 60.91
CA VAL A 3 38.41 34.26 60.12
C VAL A 3 37.11 34.95 60.55
N THR A 4 37.22 36.16 61.11
CA THR A 4 36.04 36.97 61.50
C THR A 4 35.54 37.79 60.31
N ARG A 5 34.25 38.14 60.31
CA ARG A 5 33.58 38.97 59.27
C ARG A 5 34.33 40.27 58.91
N ARG A 6 35.16 40.80 59.81
CA ARG A 6 35.97 42.01 59.59
C ARG A 6 37.20 41.76 58.71
N GLY A 7 37.73 40.54 58.68
CA GLY A 7 38.86 40.15 57.81
C GLY A 7 38.47 39.88 56.35
N PHE A 8 37.19 39.59 56.07
CA PHE A 8 36.70 39.36 54.71
C PHE A 8 36.57 40.67 53.90
N PHE A 9 36.26 41.79 54.56
CA PHE A 9 36.08 43.08 53.89
C PHE A 9 37.40 43.84 53.63
N GLN A 10 38.52 43.44 54.27
CA GLN A 10 39.83 44.06 54.00
C GLN A 10 40.50 43.53 52.73
N THR A 11 40.07 42.38 52.21
CA THR A 11 40.59 41.78 50.96
C THR A 11 39.91 42.31 49.69
N LEU A 12 38.98 43.25 49.81
CA LEU A 12 38.20 43.83 48.70
C LEU A 12 38.88 45.03 48.02
N GLY A 13 40.15 45.31 48.34
CA GLY A 13 40.97 46.37 47.75
C GLY A 13 41.66 46.01 46.42
N GLY A 14 41.12 45.06 45.65
CA GLY A 14 41.61 44.66 44.32
C GLY A 14 40.48 44.69 43.30
N THR A 15 40.15 45.88 42.83
CA THR A 15 38.95 46.23 42.05
C THR A 15 39.04 45.84 40.56
N ALA A 16 37.86 45.63 39.97
CA ALA A 16 37.54 45.29 38.56
C ALA A 16 37.66 43.80 38.13
N GLY A 17 38.82 43.16 38.28
CA GLY A 17 39.03 41.80 37.74
C GLY A 17 38.15 40.71 38.40
N ALA A 18 38.02 40.77 39.74
CA ALA A 18 37.23 39.81 40.49
C ALA A 18 35.72 39.99 40.26
N ALA A 19 35.23 41.23 40.09
CA ALA A 19 33.81 41.49 39.83
C ALA A 19 33.37 40.98 38.45
N ALA A 20 34.23 41.11 37.42
CA ALA A 20 33.96 40.55 36.09
C ALA A 20 34.04 39.01 36.07
N LEU A 21 34.98 38.41 36.81
CA LEU A 21 35.08 36.95 36.97
C LEU A 21 33.93 36.37 37.80
N ILE A 22 33.45 37.09 38.82
CA ILE A 22 32.30 36.68 39.64
C ILE A 22 31.00 36.90 38.85
N GLY A 23 30.84 38.02 38.15
CA GLY A 23 29.70 38.28 37.27
C GLY A 23 29.59 37.29 36.10
N GLY A 24 30.71 36.94 35.46
CA GLY A 24 30.75 35.92 34.41
C GLY A 24 30.55 34.49 34.92
N LYS A 25 30.92 34.18 36.17
CA LYS A 25 30.62 32.89 36.82
C LYS A 25 29.18 32.82 37.33
N LEU A 26 28.61 33.92 37.81
CA LEU A 26 27.20 34.02 38.21
C LEU A 26 26.29 33.93 37.00
N ALA A 27 26.59 34.63 35.90
CA ALA A 27 25.85 34.50 34.65
C ALA A 27 25.91 33.08 34.07
N LYS A 28 27.07 32.40 34.14
CA LYS A 28 27.19 30.98 33.76
C LYS A 28 26.45 30.03 34.72
N ALA A 29 26.35 30.37 36.00
CA ALA A 29 25.60 29.59 36.98
C ALA A 29 24.10 29.82 36.86
N GLU A 30 23.65 31.03 36.54
CA GLU A 30 22.25 31.34 36.20
C GLU A 30 21.85 30.67 34.90
N GLN A 31 22.70 30.73 33.88
CA GLN A 31 22.43 30.04 32.62
C GLN A 31 22.47 28.51 32.79
N ALA A 32 23.41 27.97 33.55
CA ALA A 32 23.39 26.55 33.91
C ALA A 32 22.19 26.19 34.80
N ALA A 33 21.66 27.11 35.62
CA ALA A 33 20.46 26.90 36.43
C ALA A 33 19.17 27.03 35.59
N GLU A 34 19.14 27.88 34.57
CA GLU A 34 18.08 27.95 33.56
C GLU A 34 18.09 26.70 32.67
N ASP A 35 19.28 26.27 32.23
CA ASP A 35 19.47 25.01 31.51
C ASP A 35 19.00 23.85 32.41
N LEU A 36 19.44 23.76 33.68
CA LEU A 36 18.95 22.74 34.62
C LEU A 36 17.43 22.82 34.86
N ARG A 37 16.83 24.03 34.88
CA ARG A 37 15.37 24.20 35.01
C ARG A 37 14.62 23.69 33.80
N GLY A 38 15.12 23.94 32.58
CA GLY A 38 14.59 23.37 31.35
C GLY A 38 14.60 21.83 31.36
N TRP A 39 15.63 21.23 31.96
CA TRP A 39 15.71 19.77 32.13
C TRP A 39 14.80 19.22 33.25
N THR A 40 14.35 20.03 34.21
CA THR A 40 13.49 19.56 35.32
C THR A 40 12.01 19.45 34.98
N THR A 41 11.49 20.27 34.06
CA THR A 41 10.09 20.21 33.57
C THR A 41 9.99 20.70 32.12
N PRO A 42 10.39 19.89 31.12
CA PRO A 42 10.26 20.28 29.73
C PRO A 42 8.79 20.57 29.36
N GLU A 43 8.56 21.51 28.43
CA GLU A 43 7.22 21.77 27.92
C GLU A 43 6.76 20.56 27.08
N GLU A 44 5.79 19.81 27.60
CA GLU A 44 5.21 18.67 26.90
C GLU A 44 4.02 19.10 26.03
N VAL A 45 4.14 18.91 24.72
CA VAL A 45 3.05 19.17 23.76
C VAL A 45 2.76 17.92 22.93
N MET A 46 1.48 17.58 22.82
CA MET A 46 0.99 16.50 21.96
C MET A 46 0.54 17.07 20.61
N VAL A 47 1.21 16.66 19.54
CA VAL A 47 0.94 17.14 18.17
C VAL A 47 0.31 16.03 17.33
N PRO A 48 -0.88 16.22 16.76
CA PRO A 48 -1.47 15.24 15.85
C PRO A 48 -0.59 15.02 14.60
N SER A 49 -0.40 13.76 14.22
CA SER A 49 0.28 13.39 12.99
C SER A 49 -0.30 12.10 12.40
N ILE A 50 0.29 11.59 11.32
CA ILE A 50 -0.18 10.40 10.61
C ILE A 50 1.01 9.46 10.33
N CYS A 51 0.84 8.18 10.64
CA CYS A 51 1.85 7.17 10.38
C CYS A 51 1.93 6.82 8.88
N GLN A 52 3.12 6.95 8.29
CA GLN A 52 3.37 6.64 6.87
C GLN A 52 4.13 5.32 6.63
N GLN A 53 4.31 4.48 7.66
CA GLN A 53 5.08 3.23 7.57
C GLN A 53 4.34 2.08 6.84
N CYS A 54 3.03 2.20 6.65
CA CYS A 54 2.18 1.27 5.91
C CYS A 54 0.89 1.97 5.45
N PRO A 55 0.04 1.37 4.60
CA PRO A 55 -1.18 2.01 4.07
C PRO A 55 -2.35 2.10 5.06
N GLY A 56 -2.14 1.78 6.34
CA GLY A 56 -3.19 1.85 7.36
C GLY A 56 -3.63 3.26 7.75
N ALA A 57 -2.86 4.31 7.44
CA ALA A 57 -3.19 5.70 7.78
C ALA A 57 -3.57 5.93 9.26
N CYS A 58 -2.86 5.29 10.19
CA CYS A 58 -3.16 5.43 11.63
C CYS A 58 -2.84 6.84 12.12
N GLY A 59 -3.76 7.44 12.88
CA GLY A 59 -3.56 8.72 13.53
C GLY A 59 -2.61 8.60 14.71
N LEU A 60 -1.66 9.52 14.79
CA LEU A 60 -0.65 9.62 15.83
C LEU A 60 -0.89 10.85 16.70
N MET A 61 -0.44 10.77 17.95
CA MET A 61 -0.14 11.92 18.80
C MET A 61 1.36 11.87 19.08
N VAL A 62 2.09 12.82 18.51
CA VAL A 62 3.53 12.98 18.67
C VAL A 62 3.78 13.76 19.94
N ARG A 63 4.45 13.15 20.90
CA ARG A 63 4.85 13.80 22.15
C ARG A 63 6.14 14.57 21.90
N THR A 64 6.12 15.86 22.14
CA THR A 64 7.29 16.75 22.05
C THR A 64 7.66 17.26 23.43
N LEU A 65 8.95 17.39 23.70
CA LEU A 65 9.53 17.99 24.90
C LEU A 65 10.42 19.13 24.42
N ASP A 66 10.09 20.37 24.77
CA ASP A 66 10.78 21.58 24.28
C ASP A 66 10.94 21.61 22.76
N GLY A 67 9.89 21.18 22.04
CA GLY A 67 9.87 21.10 20.57
C GLY A 67 10.60 19.91 19.95
N GLN A 68 11.28 19.07 20.74
CA GLN A 68 11.92 17.85 20.27
C GLN A 68 10.99 16.64 20.41
N VAL A 69 10.92 15.78 19.40
CA VAL A 69 10.06 14.58 19.46
C VAL A 69 10.62 13.56 20.45
N ALA A 70 9.87 13.30 21.50
CA ALA A 70 10.25 12.36 22.57
C ALA A 70 9.47 11.05 22.53
N GLY A 71 8.36 10.97 21.79
CA GLY A 71 7.54 9.76 21.74
C GLY A 71 6.41 9.79 20.73
N LEU A 72 5.88 8.62 20.43
CA LEU A 72 4.71 8.44 19.56
C LEU A 72 3.64 7.64 20.29
N ALA A 73 2.43 8.18 20.36
CA ALA A 73 1.24 7.50 20.84
C ALA A 73 0.19 7.45 19.73
N GLY A 74 -0.81 6.57 19.84
CA GLY A 74 -1.93 6.59 18.90
C GLY A 74 -2.93 7.69 19.29
N ASN A 75 -3.54 8.32 18.30
CA ASN A 75 -4.62 9.28 18.55
C ASN A 75 -5.89 8.53 18.99
N PRO A 76 -6.37 8.72 20.24
CA PRO A 76 -7.54 8.01 20.76
C PRO A 76 -8.84 8.39 20.03
N LEU A 77 -8.89 9.58 19.43
CA LEU A 77 -10.04 10.08 18.68
C LEU A 77 -10.08 9.49 17.25
N HIS A 78 -8.94 9.05 16.73
CA HIS A 78 -8.83 8.63 15.34
C HIS A 78 -9.53 7.28 15.08
N PRO A 79 -10.45 7.19 14.11
CA PRO A 79 -11.37 6.05 13.99
C PRO A 79 -10.70 4.73 13.56
N VAL A 80 -9.58 4.81 12.84
CA VAL A 80 -8.82 3.63 12.36
C VAL A 80 -8.18 2.84 13.49
N ASN A 81 -7.67 3.53 14.50
CA ASN A 81 -6.78 2.92 15.47
C ASN A 81 -7.20 3.17 16.92
N ARG A 82 -8.07 4.15 17.20
CA ARG A 82 -8.65 4.39 18.53
C ARG A 82 -7.58 4.36 19.64
N GLY A 83 -6.44 5.01 19.39
CA GLY A 83 -5.31 5.07 20.31
C GLY A 83 -4.28 3.93 20.21
N ALA A 84 -4.61 2.81 19.57
CA ALA A 84 -3.68 1.70 19.38
C ALA A 84 -2.64 1.98 18.29
N LEU A 85 -1.49 1.32 18.37
CA LEU A 85 -0.42 1.35 17.36
C LEU A 85 0.17 -0.03 17.14
N CYS A 86 0.66 -0.29 15.92
CA CYS A 86 1.49 -1.45 15.64
C CYS A 86 2.99 -1.10 15.82
N PRO A 87 3.89 -2.09 15.91
CA PRO A 87 5.33 -1.85 16.12
C PRO A 87 5.95 -0.85 15.14
N LYS A 88 5.51 -0.87 13.87
CA LYS A 88 6.03 0.02 12.82
C LYS A 88 5.91 1.50 13.18
N ALA A 89 4.86 1.90 13.90
CA ALA A 89 4.65 3.30 14.26
C ALA A 89 5.82 3.84 15.08
N PHE A 90 6.34 3.05 16.04
CA PHE A 90 7.46 3.44 16.89
C PHE A 90 8.78 3.53 16.11
N GLY A 91 8.94 2.75 15.04
CA GLY A 91 10.05 2.89 14.07
C GLY A 91 10.09 4.25 13.37
N GLY A 92 9.02 5.05 13.46
CA GLY A 92 9.00 6.45 13.05
C GLY A 92 10.06 7.33 13.72
N LEU A 93 10.33 7.10 15.00
CA LEU A 93 11.38 7.82 15.73
C LEU A 93 12.76 7.49 15.16
N GLN A 94 12.99 6.23 14.80
CA GLN A 94 14.24 5.81 14.18
C GLN A 94 14.44 6.47 12.83
N LEU A 95 13.38 6.67 12.04
CA LEU A 95 13.49 7.42 10.78
C LEU A 95 13.81 8.90 10.99
N LEU A 96 13.21 9.54 11.99
CA LEU A 96 13.44 10.97 12.28
C LEU A 96 14.89 11.22 12.70
N TYR A 97 15.40 10.38 13.60
CA TYR A 97 16.73 10.51 14.20
C TYR A 97 17.81 9.65 13.54
N ASP A 98 17.55 9.06 12.37
CA ASP A 98 18.55 8.27 11.67
C ASP A 98 19.74 9.14 11.27
N SER A 99 20.93 8.77 11.74
CA SER A 99 22.19 9.44 11.45
C SER A 99 22.58 9.44 9.96
N ASN A 100 22.00 8.54 9.15
CA ASN A 100 22.25 8.43 7.72
C ASN A 100 21.35 9.34 6.86
N ARG A 101 20.50 10.16 7.49
CA ARG A 101 19.71 11.16 6.76
C ARG A 101 20.60 12.16 6.05
N LEU A 102 20.17 12.55 4.85
CA LEU A 102 20.80 13.62 4.10
C LEU A 102 20.56 14.96 4.78
N LYS A 103 21.64 15.73 4.96
CA LYS A 103 21.62 17.01 5.67
C LYS A 103 21.13 18.19 4.82
N GLY A 104 21.13 18.04 3.50
CA GLY A 104 20.75 19.07 2.53
C GLY A 104 20.92 18.58 1.09
N PRO A 105 20.61 19.42 0.10
CA PRO A 105 20.72 19.06 -1.31
C PRO A 105 22.15 18.66 -1.72
N MET A 106 22.22 17.69 -2.63
CA MET A 106 23.50 17.21 -3.17
C MET A 106 23.44 17.11 -4.68
N ALA A 107 24.53 17.46 -5.35
CA ALA A 107 24.70 17.26 -6.79
C ALA A 107 25.84 16.29 -7.06
N ARG A 108 25.73 15.56 -8.16
CA ARG A 108 26.80 14.69 -8.63
C ARG A 108 28.09 15.47 -8.87
N ASP A 109 29.20 14.87 -8.49
CA ASP A 109 30.55 15.42 -8.63
C ASP A 109 31.45 14.45 -9.40
N GLY A 110 31.54 14.64 -10.72
CA GLY A 110 32.30 13.77 -11.62
C GLY A 110 31.60 12.43 -11.88
N GLU A 111 32.17 11.32 -11.40
CA GLU A 111 31.62 9.98 -11.60
C GLU A 111 30.29 9.78 -10.86
N ARG A 112 29.35 9.02 -11.45
CA ARG A 112 28.05 8.75 -10.82
C ARG A 112 28.27 7.99 -9.50
N GLY A 113 27.62 8.46 -8.43
CA GLY A 113 27.80 7.94 -7.06
C GLY A 113 28.70 8.80 -6.17
N ARG A 114 29.39 9.81 -6.73
CA ARG A 114 30.07 10.85 -5.96
C ARG A 114 29.23 12.11 -5.92
N PHE A 115 29.16 12.75 -4.75
CA PHE A 115 28.28 13.88 -4.51
C PHE A 115 28.99 15.01 -3.77
N ARG A 116 28.67 16.24 -4.14
CA ARG A 116 29.01 17.46 -3.41
C ARG A 116 27.76 18.10 -2.83
N SER A 117 27.87 18.70 -1.65
CA SER A 117 26.79 19.48 -1.05
C SER A 117 26.56 20.76 -1.85
N ILE A 118 25.31 21.12 -2.06
CA ILE A 118 24.92 22.38 -2.74
C ILE A 118 23.77 23.07 -2.00
N GLY A 119 23.54 24.34 -2.34
CA GLY A 119 22.40 25.11 -1.82
C GLY A 119 21.08 24.74 -2.51
N TRP A 120 19.95 25.02 -1.86
CA TRP A 120 18.62 24.79 -2.44
C TRP A 120 18.39 25.60 -3.72
N ASP A 121 18.85 26.85 -3.79
CA ASP A 121 18.64 27.70 -4.96
C ASP A 121 19.40 27.19 -6.19
N GLU A 122 20.65 26.73 -6.00
CA GLU A 122 21.42 26.06 -7.05
C GLU A 122 20.70 24.79 -7.51
N ALA A 123 20.28 23.95 -6.56
CA ALA A 123 19.63 22.68 -6.83
C ALA A 123 18.32 22.85 -7.63
N LEU A 124 17.48 23.82 -7.24
CA LEU A 124 16.23 24.15 -7.91
C LEU A 124 16.46 24.76 -9.29
N SER A 125 17.49 25.59 -9.43
CA SER A 125 17.88 26.17 -10.72
C SER A 125 18.31 25.09 -11.69
N MET A 126 19.15 24.15 -11.26
CA MET A 126 19.59 23.00 -12.08
C MET A 126 18.40 22.16 -12.58
N LEU A 127 17.49 21.77 -11.67
CA LEU A 127 16.32 20.97 -12.03
C LEU A 127 15.37 21.74 -12.95
N THR A 128 15.03 22.98 -12.61
CA THR A 128 14.10 23.79 -13.39
C THR A 128 14.64 24.07 -14.79
N ALA A 129 15.91 24.45 -14.91
CA ALA A 129 16.55 24.69 -16.20
C ALA A 129 16.52 23.44 -17.09
N ARG A 130 16.80 22.25 -16.50
CA ARG A 130 16.74 20.99 -17.24
C ARG A 130 15.33 20.65 -17.71
N LEU A 131 14.32 20.82 -16.86
CA LEU A 131 12.93 20.55 -17.21
C LEU A 131 12.41 21.56 -18.25
N ALA A 132 12.79 22.83 -18.14
CA ALA A 132 12.43 23.88 -19.09
C ALA A 132 13.04 23.60 -20.47
N ASP A 133 14.32 23.23 -20.54
CA ASP A 133 15.02 22.87 -21.78
C ASP A 133 14.35 21.69 -22.51
N LEU A 134 14.08 20.59 -21.79
CA LEU A 134 13.39 19.43 -22.37
C LEU A 134 12.01 19.80 -22.89
N ARG A 135 11.28 20.65 -22.16
CA ARG A 135 9.95 21.11 -22.57
C ARG A 135 10.00 22.00 -23.80
N ALA A 136 10.94 22.95 -23.86
CA ALA A 136 11.14 23.84 -25.00
C ALA A 136 11.51 23.07 -26.28
N LYS A 137 12.24 21.95 -26.15
CA LYS A 137 12.58 21.03 -27.24
C LYS A 137 11.44 20.08 -27.66
N GLY A 138 10.27 20.17 -27.03
CA GLY A 138 9.14 19.26 -27.30
C GLY A 138 9.35 17.83 -26.77
N LEU A 139 10.26 17.66 -25.81
CA LEU A 139 10.66 16.37 -25.22
C LEU A 139 10.03 16.15 -23.84
N SER A 140 8.91 16.82 -23.52
CA SER A 140 8.20 16.67 -22.24
C SER A 140 7.84 15.21 -21.93
N HIS A 141 7.45 14.44 -22.96
CA HIS A 141 7.15 13.02 -22.86
C HIS A 141 8.35 12.15 -22.43
N THR A 142 9.59 12.63 -22.59
CA THR A 142 10.79 11.87 -22.20
C THR A 142 11.16 12.01 -20.72
N VAL A 143 10.37 12.77 -19.94
CA VAL A 143 10.52 12.86 -18.47
C VAL A 143 9.66 11.81 -17.80
N ALA A 144 10.25 10.90 -17.03
CA ALA A 144 9.53 9.91 -16.25
C ALA A 144 9.53 10.24 -14.76
N ILE A 145 8.40 10.02 -14.10
CA ILE A 145 8.21 10.20 -12.66
C ILE A 145 7.88 8.83 -12.07
N LEU A 146 8.78 8.28 -11.26
CA LEU A 146 8.57 7.03 -10.56
C LEU A 146 8.20 7.32 -9.11
N GLY A 147 6.96 6.96 -8.79
CA GLY A 147 6.41 7.14 -7.47
C GLY A 147 6.28 5.83 -6.70
N GLY A 148 6.72 5.80 -5.44
CA GLY A 148 6.49 4.64 -4.58
C GLY A 148 5.36 4.86 -3.57
N GLN A 149 5.68 4.83 -2.28
CA GLN A 149 4.69 4.80 -1.21
C GLN A 149 4.43 6.18 -0.63
N TYR A 150 3.45 6.86 -1.20
CA TYR A 150 2.88 8.10 -0.71
C TYR A 150 1.38 8.10 -0.99
N ARG A 151 0.65 8.85 -0.17
CA ARG A 151 -0.82 8.90 -0.16
C ARG A 151 -1.29 10.34 -0.08
N GLY A 152 -2.60 10.53 -0.07
CA GLY A 152 -3.22 11.85 0.06
C GLY A 152 -2.92 12.78 -1.12
N SER A 153 -2.89 14.07 -0.84
CA SER A 153 -2.77 15.13 -1.82
C SER A 153 -1.37 15.21 -2.46
N ARG A 154 -0.35 14.59 -1.84
CA ARG A 154 0.99 14.47 -2.45
C ARG A 154 0.95 13.66 -3.76
N ASP A 155 0.17 12.58 -3.80
CA ASP A 155 -0.02 11.78 -5.01
C ASP A 155 -0.74 12.55 -6.10
N THR A 156 -1.77 13.28 -5.68
CA THR A 156 -2.53 14.15 -6.56
C THR A 156 -1.67 15.25 -7.16
N LEU A 157 -0.76 15.84 -6.37
CA LEU A 157 0.14 16.91 -6.82
C LEU A 157 1.13 16.43 -7.90
N TRP A 158 1.74 15.27 -7.71
CA TRP A 158 2.65 14.69 -8.71
C TRP A 158 1.94 14.30 -10.01
N ARG A 159 0.73 13.72 -9.91
CA ARG A 159 -0.09 13.42 -11.10
C ARG A 159 -0.45 14.69 -11.85
N ARG A 160 -0.86 15.73 -11.12
CA ARG A 160 -1.18 17.06 -11.67
C ARG A 160 0.04 17.71 -12.33
N PHE A 161 1.22 17.54 -11.74
CA PHE A 161 2.47 18.04 -12.32
C PHE A 161 2.80 17.35 -13.63
N ALA A 162 2.68 16.01 -13.68
CA ALA A 162 2.86 15.26 -14.91
C ALA A 162 1.91 15.75 -16.03
N GLU A 163 0.64 15.95 -15.68
CA GLU A 163 -0.38 16.47 -16.58
C GLU A 163 -0.09 17.90 -17.09
N ALA A 164 0.26 18.83 -16.21
CA ALA A 164 0.54 20.21 -16.59
C ALA A 164 1.89 20.34 -17.35
N TYR A 165 2.90 19.58 -16.93
CA TYR A 165 4.20 19.56 -17.59
C TYR A 165 4.13 18.98 -19.00
N GLY A 166 3.28 17.96 -19.20
CA GLY A 166 3.12 17.29 -20.49
C GLY A 166 3.73 15.91 -20.60
N THR A 167 3.96 15.22 -19.49
CA THR A 167 4.48 13.84 -19.54
C THR A 167 3.37 12.83 -19.28
N PRO A 168 3.24 11.76 -20.10
CA PRO A 168 2.34 10.65 -19.80
C PRO A 168 2.92 9.72 -18.73
N ASN A 169 4.21 9.88 -18.38
CA ASN A 169 5.02 8.91 -17.63
C ASN A 169 5.04 9.15 -16.14
N TYR A 170 3.86 9.24 -15.53
CA TYR A 170 3.71 9.15 -14.09
C TYR A 170 3.33 7.73 -13.70
N ILE A 171 4.28 7.00 -13.10
CA ILE A 171 4.23 5.55 -12.93
C ILE A 171 4.45 5.17 -11.47
N ARG A 172 3.58 4.30 -10.93
CA ARG A 172 3.70 3.82 -9.55
C ARG A 172 4.44 2.49 -9.44
N LEU A 173 5.50 2.47 -8.64
CA LEU A 173 6.30 1.28 -8.30
C LEU A 173 5.80 0.63 -7.01
N ARG A 174 4.47 0.41 -6.90
CA ARG A 174 3.85 -0.19 -5.70
C ARG A 174 3.41 -1.62 -5.94
N CYS A 175 3.90 -2.57 -5.15
CA CYS A 175 3.39 -3.95 -5.18
C CYS A 175 1.95 -4.13 -4.68
N LEU A 176 1.36 -3.13 -4.00
CA LEU A 176 -0.05 -3.10 -3.60
C LEU A 176 -0.57 -1.69 -3.85
N ALA A 177 -1.65 -1.56 -4.62
CA ALA A 177 -2.34 -0.29 -4.82
C ALA A 177 -3.59 -0.22 -3.92
N PRO A 178 -3.47 0.17 -2.65
CA PRO A 178 -4.61 0.29 -1.74
C PRO A 178 -5.44 1.54 -2.07
N GLU A 179 -5.39 2.13 -3.25
CA GLU A 179 -6.21 3.32 -3.55
C GLU A 179 -7.24 3.03 -4.66
N ARG A 180 -7.15 1.86 -5.29
CA ARG A 180 -8.08 1.41 -6.33
C ARG A 180 -8.71 0.08 -5.95
N PRO A 181 -9.99 -0.17 -6.32
CA PRO A 181 -10.54 -1.51 -6.23
C PRO A 181 -9.76 -2.47 -7.12
N ALA A 182 -9.73 -3.75 -6.75
CA ALA A 182 -9.27 -4.79 -7.66
C ALA A 182 -10.09 -4.75 -8.96
N LEU A 183 -9.43 -5.01 -10.09
CA LEU A 183 -10.07 -4.99 -11.40
C LEU A 183 -11.29 -5.93 -11.45
N ALA A 184 -11.24 -7.08 -10.78
CA ALA A 184 -12.37 -8.00 -10.65
C ALA A 184 -13.62 -7.34 -10.03
N HIS A 185 -13.47 -6.51 -8.99
CA HIS A 185 -14.61 -5.80 -8.38
C HIS A 185 -15.21 -4.77 -9.34
N GLN A 186 -14.37 -4.09 -10.13
CA GLN A 186 -14.84 -3.15 -11.15
C GLN A 186 -15.60 -3.88 -12.27
N LEU A 187 -15.07 -5.01 -12.74
CA LEU A 187 -15.65 -5.77 -13.84
C LEU A 187 -16.95 -6.48 -13.46
N MET A 188 -17.02 -7.05 -12.25
CA MET A 188 -18.15 -7.89 -11.83
C MET A 188 -19.20 -7.13 -11.01
N GLN A 189 -18.81 -6.13 -10.22
CA GLN A 189 -19.70 -5.39 -9.33
C GLN A 189 -19.85 -3.91 -9.73
N GLY A 190 -19.06 -3.41 -10.69
CA GLY A 190 -19.10 -2.02 -11.15
C GLY A 190 -18.41 -1.03 -10.22
N VAL A 191 -17.75 -1.51 -9.16
CA VAL A 191 -17.18 -0.64 -8.13
C VAL A 191 -15.94 0.10 -8.66
N THR A 192 -15.93 1.44 -8.52
CA THR A 192 -14.81 2.31 -8.92
C THR A 192 -14.02 2.89 -7.74
N THR A 193 -14.51 2.71 -6.52
CA THR A 193 -13.84 3.10 -5.26
C THR A 193 -13.33 1.87 -4.49
N PRO A 194 -12.40 2.02 -3.54
CA PRO A 194 -12.03 0.94 -2.63
C PRO A 194 -13.24 0.20 -2.02
N LEU A 195 -13.19 -1.13 -2.05
CA LEU A 195 -14.18 -1.98 -1.39
C LEU A 195 -13.80 -2.17 0.07
N SER A 196 -14.79 -2.15 0.95
CA SER A 196 -14.62 -2.42 2.37
C SER A 196 -15.12 -3.80 2.74
N TYR A 197 -14.29 -4.54 3.45
CA TYR A 197 -14.62 -5.79 4.11
C TYR A 197 -15.13 -5.46 5.52
N ASP A 198 -16.41 -5.67 5.81
CA ASP A 198 -17.02 -5.34 7.11
C ASP A 198 -16.73 -6.41 8.18
N LEU A 199 -15.44 -6.64 8.43
CA LEU A 199 -14.91 -7.76 9.22
C LEU A 199 -15.56 -7.87 10.60
N GLY A 200 -15.75 -6.73 11.27
CA GLY A 200 -16.23 -6.68 12.66
C GLY A 200 -17.72 -6.98 12.82
N GLU A 201 -18.48 -6.98 11.73
CA GLU A 201 -19.92 -7.24 11.72
C GLU A 201 -20.27 -8.59 11.08
N SER A 202 -19.31 -9.27 10.43
CA SER A 202 -19.47 -10.61 9.87
C SER A 202 -19.75 -11.68 10.93
N GLN A 203 -20.30 -12.82 10.50
CA GLN A 203 -20.44 -14.05 11.32
C GLN A 203 -19.59 -15.20 10.78
N PHE A 204 -19.26 -15.19 9.49
CA PHE A 204 -18.32 -16.11 8.88
C PHE A 204 -17.34 -15.36 7.97
N ILE A 205 -16.04 -15.64 8.11
CA ILE A 205 -15.00 -15.06 7.24
C ILE A 205 -14.20 -16.22 6.63
N LEU A 206 -14.18 -16.28 5.29
CA LEU A 206 -13.27 -17.11 4.51
C LEU A 206 -12.21 -16.21 3.88
N SER A 207 -10.95 -16.38 4.27
CA SER A 207 -9.85 -15.52 3.82
C SER A 207 -8.84 -16.28 2.98
N PHE A 208 -8.63 -15.85 1.74
CA PHE A 208 -7.60 -16.36 0.85
C PHE A 208 -6.29 -15.60 1.07
N GLY A 209 -5.55 -16.03 2.09
CA GLY A 209 -4.20 -15.59 2.48
C GLY A 209 -4.04 -14.09 2.77
N ALA A 210 -5.12 -13.39 3.09
CA ALA A 210 -4.99 -12.05 3.68
C ALA A 210 -4.40 -12.19 5.09
N GLY A 211 -3.26 -11.56 5.33
CA GLY A 211 -2.58 -11.55 6.63
C GLY A 211 -3.21 -10.55 7.60
N LEU A 212 -4.47 -10.78 8.00
CA LEU A 212 -5.29 -9.86 8.83
C LEU A 212 -4.57 -9.38 10.10
N LEU A 213 -3.80 -10.28 10.72
CA LEU A 213 -3.06 -10.03 11.96
C LEU A 213 -1.55 -9.86 11.71
N GLU A 214 -1.18 -9.56 10.48
CA GLU A 214 0.20 -9.31 10.02
C GLU A 214 0.28 -7.95 9.35
N ALA A 215 1.07 -7.77 8.28
CA ALA A 215 1.28 -6.47 7.64
C ALA A 215 0.27 -6.15 6.51
N TRP A 216 -0.92 -6.76 6.51
CA TRP A 216 -1.91 -6.54 5.46
C TRP A 216 -2.64 -5.20 5.64
N LEU A 217 -2.55 -4.35 4.60
CA LEU A 217 -3.21 -3.05 4.50
C LEU A 217 -3.07 -2.18 5.77
N GLY A 218 -4.13 -2.13 6.58
CA GLY A 218 -4.20 -1.45 7.88
C GLY A 218 -4.25 -2.43 9.04
N PRO A 219 -3.10 -2.87 9.60
CA PRO A 219 -3.05 -3.97 10.56
C PRO A 219 -3.77 -3.68 11.88
N VAL A 220 -3.74 -2.42 12.33
CA VAL A 220 -4.37 -2.03 13.60
C VAL A 220 -5.89 -2.10 13.48
N HIS A 221 -6.47 -1.51 12.43
CA HIS A 221 -7.90 -1.57 12.16
C HIS A 221 -8.36 -3.02 11.94
N ALA A 222 -7.63 -3.80 11.13
CA ALA A 222 -7.91 -5.21 10.91
C ALA A 222 -7.91 -6.02 12.22
N SER A 223 -6.94 -5.78 13.11
CA SER A 223 -6.87 -6.44 14.41
C SER A 223 -8.01 -6.04 15.34
N GLN A 224 -8.44 -4.78 15.35
CA GLN A 224 -9.60 -4.32 16.12
C GLN A 224 -10.90 -4.91 15.60
N ALA A 225 -11.09 -4.90 14.29
CA ALA A 225 -12.26 -5.50 13.65
C ALA A 225 -12.29 -7.02 13.88
N PHE A 226 -11.15 -7.70 13.80
CA PHE A 226 -11.02 -9.11 14.15
C PHE A 226 -11.35 -9.36 15.63
N ALA A 227 -10.85 -8.54 16.56
CA ALA A 227 -11.18 -8.68 17.98
C ALA A 227 -12.69 -8.56 18.23
N ARG A 228 -13.35 -7.62 17.54
CA ARG A 228 -14.81 -7.46 17.60
C ARG A 228 -15.54 -8.68 17.04
N PHE A 229 -15.12 -9.17 15.88
CA PHE A 229 -15.64 -10.38 15.24
C PHE A 229 -15.54 -11.62 16.12
N ARG A 230 -14.48 -11.73 16.94
CA ARG A 230 -14.23 -12.87 17.84
C ARG A 230 -14.88 -12.73 19.21
N ARG A 231 -15.49 -11.59 19.54
CA ARG A 231 -16.12 -11.36 20.84
C ARG A 231 -17.48 -12.06 20.91
N SER A 232 -17.70 -12.91 21.92
CA SER A 232 -19.01 -13.43 22.27
C SER A 232 -19.79 -12.44 23.14
N GLY A 233 -21.12 -12.49 23.09
CA GLY A 233 -22.00 -11.66 23.93
C GLY A 233 -23.35 -11.47 23.24
N GLU A 234 -23.69 -10.22 22.93
CA GLU A 234 -24.88 -9.84 22.14
C GLU A 234 -24.96 -10.53 20.76
N ARG A 235 -23.85 -11.13 20.29
CA ARG A 235 -23.78 -11.90 19.05
C ARG A 235 -22.93 -13.16 19.25
N PRO A 236 -23.17 -14.22 18.47
CA PRO A 236 -22.27 -15.37 18.42
C PRO A 236 -20.86 -14.95 18.01
N ARG A 237 -19.87 -15.66 18.56
CA ARG A 237 -18.47 -15.53 18.13
C ARG A 237 -18.36 -15.94 16.67
N GLY A 238 -17.90 -15.04 15.82
CA GLY A 238 -17.78 -15.30 14.38
C GLY A 238 -16.76 -16.41 14.08
N ARG A 239 -16.98 -17.16 13.00
CA ARG A 239 -16.14 -18.29 12.56
C ARG A 239 -15.17 -17.88 11.44
N PHE A 240 -13.89 -18.17 11.61
CA PHE A 240 -12.82 -17.75 10.69
C PHE A 240 -12.09 -18.94 10.08
N VAL A 241 -12.06 -18.98 8.75
CA VAL A 241 -11.29 -19.95 7.95
C VAL A 241 -10.21 -19.19 7.17
N GLN A 242 -8.95 -19.58 7.36
CA GLN A 242 -7.80 -18.98 6.67
C GLN A 242 -7.21 -20.01 5.69
N VAL A 243 -7.29 -19.70 4.41
CA VAL A 243 -6.65 -20.44 3.31
C VAL A 243 -5.29 -19.82 3.02
N ASP A 244 -4.22 -20.52 3.38
CA ASP A 244 -2.86 -19.96 3.36
C ASP A 244 -1.84 -21.10 3.23
N PRO A 245 -0.85 -21.06 2.32
CA PRO A 245 0.21 -22.07 2.26
C PRO A 245 1.03 -22.16 3.54
N ARG A 246 1.03 -21.07 4.32
CA ARG A 246 1.76 -20.92 5.57
C ARG A 246 0.77 -20.88 6.72
N ARG A 247 1.05 -21.55 7.83
CA ARG A 247 0.31 -21.36 9.09
C ARG A 247 0.73 -20.04 9.75
N SER A 248 0.44 -18.94 9.08
CA SER A 248 0.73 -17.57 9.48
C SER A 248 0.15 -17.21 10.86
N PRO A 249 0.62 -16.13 11.54
CA PRO A 249 -0.03 -15.61 12.74
C PRO A 249 -1.55 -15.43 12.59
N THR A 250 -2.01 -15.06 11.39
CA THR A 250 -3.44 -15.01 11.05
C THR A 250 -4.07 -16.40 11.07
N ALA A 251 -3.46 -17.39 10.40
CA ALA A 251 -3.95 -18.77 10.38
C ALA A 251 -3.96 -19.44 11.77
N VAL A 252 -3.00 -19.14 12.63
CA VAL A 252 -2.95 -19.65 14.02
C VAL A 252 -4.15 -19.17 14.85
N LYS A 253 -4.76 -18.04 14.51
CA LYS A 253 -5.96 -17.50 15.19
C LYS A 253 -7.28 -17.89 14.51
N ALA A 254 -7.22 -18.57 13.36
CA ALA A 254 -8.38 -19.11 12.67
C ALA A 254 -8.96 -20.32 13.40
N ASP A 255 -10.27 -20.55 13.24
CA ASP A 255 -10.88 -21.81 13.67
C ASP A 255 -10.44 -22.97 12.77
N ARG A 256 -10.05 -22.66 11.53
CA ARG A 256 -9.47 -23.61 10.59
C ARG A 256 -8.40 -22.95 9.73
N TRP A 257 -7.21 -23.56 9.69
CA TRP A 257 -6.19 -23.31 8.68
C TRP A 257 -6.34 -24.32 7.56
N VAL A 258 -6.37 -23.84 6.32
CA VAL A 258 -6.44 -24.66 5.11
C VAL A 258 -5.12 -24.48 4.35
N PRO A 259 -4.17 -25.44 4.49
CA PRO A 259 -2.92 -25.40 3.75
C PRO A 259 -3.21 -25.62 2.27
N ILE A 260 -2.98 -24.59 1.46
CA ILE A 260 -3.20 -24.64 0.02
C ILE A 260 -1.87 -24.65 -0.72
N VAL A 261 -1.79 -25.36 -1.85
CA VAL A 261 -0.69 -25.21 -2.79
C VAL A 261 -0.66 -23.77 -3.33
N PRO A 262 0.47 -23.05 -3.26
CA PRO A 262 0.56 -21.69 -3.78
C PRO A 262 0.12 -21.59 -5.25
N GLY A 263 -0.76 -20.64 -5.55
CA GLY A 263 -1.25 -20.38 -6.90
C GLY A 263 -2.53 -21.13 -7.29
N THR A 264 -3.07 -21.99 -6.44
CA THR A 264 -4.30 -22.76 -6.72
C THR A 264 -5.55 -22.20 -6.01
N ASP A 265 -5.49 -20.97 -5.51
CA ASP A 265 -6.56 -20.32 -4.75
C ASP A 265 -7.87 -20.20 -5.55
N GLY A 266 -7.78 -19.85 -6.84
CA GLY A 266 -8.95 -19.75 -7.73
C GLY A 266 -9.61 -21.11 -7.97
N ILE A 267 -8.82 -22.18 -8.11
CA ILE A 267 -9.30 -23.55 -8.26
C ILE A 267 -10.08 -23.99 -7.01
N LEU A 268 -9.55 -23.69 -5.82
CA LEU A 268 -10.24 -23.98 -4.56
C LEU A 268 -11.56 -23.18 -4.46
N ALA A 269 -11.55 -21.89 -4.82
CA ALA A 269 -12.76 -21.07 -4.80
C ALA A 269 -13.85 -21.64 -5.71
N LEU A 270 -13.50 -22.11 -6.92
CA LEU A 270 -14.44 -22.73 -7.85
C LEU A 270 -14.92 -24.10 -7.37
N GLY A 271 -14.08 -24.87 -6.67
CA GLY A 271 -14.52 -26.09 -6.01
C GLY A 271 -15.48 -25.84 -4.83
N ILE A 272 -15.29 -24.76 -4.07
CA ILE A 272 -16.24 -24.34 -3.04
C ILE A 272 -17.56 -23.89 -3.70
N ALA A 273 -17.48 -23.14 -4.80
CA ALA A 273 -18.68 -22.77 -5.59
C ALA A 273 -19.42 -24.00 -6.11
N ASN A 274 -18.70 -25.01 -6.62
CA ASN A 274 -19.28 -26.29 -7.05
C ASN A 274 -20.07 -26.95 -5.91
N ALA A 275 -19.47 -27.04 -4.72
CA ALA A 275 -20.15 -27.60 -3.55
C ALA A 275 -21.37 -26.78 -3.11
N LEU A 276 -21.27 -25.44 -3.08
CA LEU A 276 -22.40 -24.55 -2.77
C LEU A 276 -23.58 -24.75 -3.73
N ILE A 277 -23.30 -24.88 -5.03
CA ILE A 277 -24.31 -25.06 -6.07
C ILE A 277 -24.93 -26.46 -6.00
N ARG A 278 -24.12 -27.52 -5.84
CA ARG A 278 -24.62 -28.90 -5.77
C ARG A 278 -25.47 -29.17 -4.54
N GLU A 279 -25.13 -28.56 -3.41
CA GLU A 279 -25.90 -28.69 -2.16
C GLU A 279 -26.98 -27.62 -2.00
N ASP A 280 -27.18 -26.76 -3.01
CA ASP A 280 -28.23 -25.75 -3.03
C ASP A 280 -28.13 -24.72 -1.88
N LEU A 281 -26.90 -24.40 -1.47
CA LEU A 281 -26.59 -23.56 -0.30
C LEU A 281 -26.32 -22.09 -0.65
N TYR A 282 -26.36 -21.72 -1.93
CA TYR A 282 -26.20 -20.33 -2.36
C TYR A 282 -27.48 -19.51 -2.13
N ASP A 283 -27.35 -18.19 -2.05
CA ASP A 283 -28.45 -17.25 -1.93
C ASP A 283 -29.18 -17.12 -3.28
N LYS A 284 -30.21 -17.95 -3.49
CA LYS A 284 -31.00 -17.99 -4.72
C LYS A 284 -31.65 -16.67 -5.04
N GLU A 285 -32.27 -16.04 -4.04
CA GLU A 285 -32.98 -14.78 -4.22
C GLU A 285 -32.02 -13.70 -4.73
N PHE A 286 -30.84 -13.58 -4.11
CA PHE A 286 -29.83 -12.64 -4.56
C PHE A 286 -29.33 -12.98 -5.98
N VAL A 287 -29.07 -14.25 -6.28
CA VAL A 287 -28.57 -14.66 -7.60
C VAL A 287 -29.60 -14.38 -8.70
N GLU A 288 -30.87 -14.71 -8.49
CA GLU A 288 -31.94 -14.49 -9.47
C GLU A 288 -32.21 -12.99 -9.71
N GLN A 289 -32.32 -12.21 -8.64
CA GLN A 289 -32.70 -10.80 -8.73
C GLN A 289 -31.53 -9.90 -9.11
N HIS A 290 -30.31 -10.19 -8.62
CA HIS A 290 -29.18 -9.27 -8.66
C HIS A 290 -27.94 -9.79 -9.37
N CYS A 291 -27.95 -10.99 -9.97
CA CYS A 291 -26.83 -11.49 -10.76
C CYS A 291 -27.20 -11.74 -12.24
N SER A 292 -26.18 -11.75 -13.10
CA SER A 292 -26.25 -12.11 -14.51
C SER A 292 -25.11 -13.07 -14.90
N GLY A 293 -25.37 -13.95 -15.88
CA GLY A 293 -24.40 -14.97 -16.33
C GLY A 293 -24.26 -16.17 -15.39
N PHE A 294 -25.23 -16.37 -14.47
CA PHE A 294 -25.25 -17.53 -13.57
C PHE A 294 -25.80 -18.78 -14.25
N GLU A 295 -27.04 -18.71 -14.75
CA GLU A 295 -27.64 -19.72 -15.63
C GLU A 295 -27.20 -19.49 -17.09
N ASP A 296 -27.36 -20.49 -17.94
CA ASP A 296 -27.13 -20.38 -19.40
C ASP A 296 -28.03 -19.29 -20.00
N TRP A 297 -27.53 -18.60 -21.02
CA TRP A 297 -28.29 -17.54 -21.68
C TRP A 297 -27.95 -17.44 -23.16
N VAL A 298 -28.83 -16.76 -23.91
CA VAL A 298 -28.57 -16.35 -25.29
C VAL A 298 -28.37 -14.84 -25.29
N ASP A 299 -27.27 -14.38 -25.89
CA ASP A 299 -26.99 -12.96 -25.97
C ASP A 299 -27.86 -12.26 -27.06
N PRO A 300 -27.86 -10.92 -27.14
CA PRO A 300 -28.63 -10.21 -28.16
C PRO A 300 -28.20 -10.49 -29.61
N GLN A 301 -27.06 -11.15 -29.82
CA GLN A 301 -26.58 -11.56 -31.13
C GLN A 301 -27.07 -12.98 -31.51
N GLY A 302 -27.77 -13.66 -30.60
CA GLY A 302 -28.28 -15.02 -30.81
C GLY A 302 -27.29 -16.12 -30.45
N GLU A 303 -26.13 -15.78 -29.88
CA GLU A 303 -25.13 -16.76 -29.46
C GLU A 303 -25.50 -17.34 -28.09
N ALA A 304 -25.43 -18.67 -27.96
CA ALA A 304 -25.65 -19.36 -26.70
C ALA A 304 -24.38 -19.35 -25.85
N HIS A 305 -24.52 -18.98 -24.58
CA HIS A 305 -23.43 -18.91 -23.61
C HIS A 305 -23.70 -19.83 -22.43
N GLU A 306 -22.69 -20.63 -22.06
CA GLU A 306 -22.70 -21.46 -20.85
C GLU A 306 -22.65 -20.56 -19.60
N GLY A 307 -23.60 -20.79 -18.70
CA GLY A 307 -23.73 -20.21 -17.37
C GLY A 307 -22.56 -20.57 -16.47
N PHE A 308 -22.22 -19.66 -15.55
CA PHE A 308 -21.25 -19.95 -14.48
C PHE A 308 -21.61 -21.22 -13.71
N LYS A 309 -22.90 -21.48 -13.47
CA LYS A 309 -23.39 -22.67 -12.79
C LYS A 309 -23.00 -23.96 -13.50
N ASN A 310 -23.35 -24.08 -14.79
CA ASN A 310 -23.07 -25.28 -15.57
C ASN A 310 -21.57 -25.47 -15.78
N PHE A 311 -20.85 -24.39 -16.11
CA PHE A 311 -19.40 -24.37 -16.20
C PHE A 311 -18.73 -24.91 -14.92
N VAL A 312 -19.10 -24.38 -13.75
CA VAL A 312 -18.49 -24.81 -12.48
C VAL A 312 -18.82 -26.25 -12.13
N LEU A 313 -20.07 -26.68 -12.38
CA LEU A 313 -20.53 -28.05 -12.12
C LEU A 313 -19.80 -29.10 -12.95
N LYS A 314 -19.47 -28.73 -14.19
CA LYS A 314 -18.79 -29.56 -15.19
C LYS A 314 -17.28 -29.63 -14.96
N GLU A 315 -16.62 -28.48 -14.80
CA GLU A 315 -15.15 -28.40 -14.85
C GLU A 315 -14.47 -28.56 -13.47
N TYR A 316 -15.15 -28.19 -12.37
CA TYR A 316 -14.54 -28.15 -11.02
C TYR A 316 -15.11 -29.23 -10.09
N GLY A 317 -15.11 -30.47 -10.55
CA GLY A 317 -15.37 -31.63 -9.70
C GLY A 317 -14.45 -31.67 -8.48
N LEU A 318 -14.95 -32.13 -7.33
CA LEU A 318 -14.21 -32.02 -6.07
C LEU A 318 -12.93 -32.87 -6.02
N LEU A 319 -12.88 -34.02 -6.71
CA LEU A 319 -11.68 -34.87 -6.79
C LEU A 319 -10.50 -34.17 -7.51
N PRO A 320 -10.66 -33.66 -8.76
CA PRO A 320 -9.58 -32.93 -9.41
C PRO A 320 -9.20 -31.64 -8.68
N VAL A 321 -10.17 -30.91 -8.12
CA VAL A 321 -9.89 -29.75 -7.26
C VAL A 321 -9.03 -30.13 -6.06
N SER A 322 -9.38 -31.23 -5.37
CA SER A 322 -8.63 -31.71 -4.20
C SER A 322 -7.19 -32.08 -4.56
N ALA A 323 -7.00 -32.80 -5.68
CA ALA A 323 -5.68 -33.17 -6.18
C ALA A 323 -4.82 -31.95 -6.54
N ALA A 324 -5.40 -30.95 -7.21
CA ALA A 324 -4.66 -29.76 -7.63
C ALA A 324 -4.29 -28.83 -6.47
N THR A 325 -5.22 -28.65 -5.51
CA THR A 325 -5.07 -27.68 -4.41
C THR A 325 -4.36 -28.25 -3.19
N GLY A 326 -4.29 -29.58 -3.08
CA GLY A 326 -3.86 -30.29 -1.86
C GLY A 326 -4.88 -30.25 -0.73
N VAL A 327 -6.06 -29.65 -0.92
CA VAL A 327 -7.10 -29.54 0.10
C VAL A 327 -8.03 -30.76 0.03
N PRO A 328 -8.26 -31.51 1.11
CA PRO A 328 -9.13 -32.68 1.08
C PRO A 328 -10.57 -32.34 0.68
N VAL A 329 -11.21 -33.18 -0.13
CA VAL A 329 -12.64 -33.05 -0.53
C VAL A 329 -13.55 -32.76 0.67
N ARG A 330 -13.36 -33.49 1.76
CA ARG A 330 -14.10 -33.29 3.01
C ARG A 330 -13.99 -31.85 3.52
N SER A 331 -12.78 -31.28 3.51
CA SER A 331 -12.56 -29.91 3.96
C SER A 331 -13.25 -28.90 3.03
N ILE A 332 -13.24 -29.14 1.72
CA ILE A 332 -13.95 -28.30 0.74
C ILE A 332 -15.46 -28.28 1.03
N LEU A 333 -16.07 -29.45 1.21
CA LEU A 333 -17.49 -29.58 1.54
C LEU A 333 -17.85 -28.90 2.86
N GLU A 334 -17.06 -29.13 3.91
CA GLU A 334 -17.29 -28.49 5.21
C GLU A 334 -17.20 -26.96 5.14
N ILE A 335 -16.23 -26.42 4.39
CA ILE A 335 -16.09 -24.98 4.18
C ILE A 335 -17.30 -24.43 3.39
N ALA A 336 -17.72 -25.11 2.33
CA ALA A 336 -18.89 -24.71 1.55
C ALA A 336 -20.17 -24.68 2.40
N ARG A 337 -20.37 -25.72 3.23
CA ARG A 337 -21.51 -25.79 4.17
C ARG A 337 -21.49 -24.67 5.18
N ASP A 338 -20.35 -24.44 5.82
CA ASP A 338 -20.20 -23.36 6.78
C ASP A 338 -20.47 -21.99 6.13
N LEU A 339 -19.92 -21.78 4.94
CA LEU A 339 -20.04 -20.54 4.16
C LEU A 339 -21.48 -20.27 3.72
N GLY A 340 -22.21 -21.28 3.24
CA GLY A 340 -23.59 -21.14 2.77
C GLY A 340 -24.62 -21.02 3.89
N THR A 341 -24.35 -21.57 5.08
CA THR A 341 -25.30 -21.60 6.21
C THR A 341 -25.09 -20.52 7.26
N THR A 342 -23.90 -19.91 7.35
CA THR A 342 -23.58 -18.89 8.36
C THR A 342 -23.59 -17.48 7.77
N ARG A 343 -24.65 -16.70 8.02
CA ARG A 343 -24.79 -15.32 7.52
C ARG A 343 -24.75 -14.26 8.63
N PRO A 344 -24.28 -13.02 8.37
CA PRO A 344 -23.59 -12.59 7.14
C PRO A 344 -22.21 -13.24 7.00
N ALA A 345 -21.93 -13.73 5.80
CA ALA A 345 -20.64 -14.31 5.41
C ALA A 345 -19.82 -13.30 4.61
N LEU A 346 -18.50 -13.46 4.63
CA LEU A 346 -17.57 -12.59 3.91
C LEU A 346 -16.41 -13.41 3.36
N VAL A 347 -16.09 -13.20 2.08
CA VAL A 347 -14.95 -13.84 1.43
C VAL A 347 -13.91 -12.80 1.02
N ILE A 348 -12.67 -12.97 1.48
CA ILE A 348 -11.55 -12.03 1.24
C ILE A 348 -10.62 -12.60 0.19
N GLY A 349 -10.39 -11.84 -0.89
CA GLY A 349 -9.59 -12.24 -2.05
C GLY A 349 -8.34 -11.39 -2.31
N GLU A 350 -7.77 -10.76 -1.28
CA GLU A 350 -6.72 -9.74 -1.41
C GLU A 350 -5.37 -10.15 -0.78
N ARG A 351 -4.83 -11.35 -1.07
CA ARG A 351 -3.54 -11.86 -0.53
C ARG A 351 -2.35 -10.92 -0.74
N GLY A 352 -2.35 -10.14 -1.80
CA GLY A 352 -1.31 -9.13 -2.05
C GLY A 352 -0.85 -9.05 -3.51
N PRO A 353 0.47 -9.17 -3.81
CA PRO A 353 1.06 -8.80 -5.11
C PRO A 353 0.52 -9.61 -6.30
N ALA A 354 0.29 -10.92 -6.15
CA ALA A 354 -0.51 -11.75 -7.06
C ALA A 354 -0.71 -13.16 -6.46
N TYR A 355 -1.73 -13.89 -6.92
CA TYR A 355 -1.87 -15.33 -6.72
C TYR A 355 -1.05 -16.13 -7.73
N GLY A 356 -0.91 -15.64 -8.95
CA GLY A 356 -0.19 -16.31 -10.05
C GLY A 356 -0.45 -15.61 -11.39
N PRO A 357 -0.10 -16.24 -12.53
CA PRO A 357 -0.31 -15.68 -13.87
C PRO A 357 -1.79 -15.39 -14.18
N ASP A 358 -2.71 -16.22 -13.67
CA ASP A 358 -4.16 -16.06 -13.83
C ASP A 358 -4.79 -15.26 -12.66
N ASP A 359 -4.14 -14.19 -12.18
CA ASP A 359 -4.58 -13.41 -11.01
C ASP A 359 -6.00 -12.83 -11.20
N LEU A 360 -6.30 -12.33 -12.40
CA LEU A 360 -7.60 -11.75 -12.71
C LEU A 360 -8.73 -12.78 -12.53
N HIS A 361 -8.63 -13.93 -13.20
CA HIS A 361 -9.62 -15.00 -13.11
C HIS A 361 -9.69 -15.61 -11.71
N THR A 362 -8.56 -15.71 -11.01
CA THR A 362 -8.51 -16.15 -9.60
C THR A 362 -9.31 -15.21 -8.70
N ARG A 363 -9.14 -13.89 -8.86
CA ARG A 363 -9.89 -12.90 -8.09
C ARG A 363 -11.36 -12.88 -8.46
N MET A 364 -11.70 -13.08 -9.74
CA MET A 364 -13.08 -13.24 -10.17
C MET A 364 -13.72 -14.45 -9.47
N ALA A 365 -13.04 -15.59 -9.45
CA ALA A 365 -13.51 -16.82 -8.80
C ALA A 365 -13.74 -16.63 -7.29
N ILE A 366 -12.81 -15.99 -6.58
CA ILE A 366 -12.98 -15.69 -5.15
C ILE A 366 -14.12 -14.69 -4.93
N HIS A 367 -14.26 -13.67 -5.79
CA HIS A 367 -15.32 -12.68 -5.67
C HIS A 367 -16.71 -13.26 -5.96
N SER A 368 -16.81 -14.21 -6.90
CA SER A 368 -18.03 -14.98 -7.15
C SER A 368 -18.60 -15.64 -5.90
N LEU A 369 -17.76 -16.09 -4.95
CA LEU A 369 -18.25 -16.65 -3.68
C LEU A 369 -19.04 -15.62 -2.86
N ASN A 370 -18.65 -14.35 -2.85
CA ASN A 370 -19.41 -13.30 -2.15
C ASN A 370 -20.79 -13.08 -2.79
N ALA A 371 -20.89 -13.18 -4.12
CA ALA A 371 -22.19 -13.11 -4.81
C ALA A 371 -23.05 -14.33 -4.49
N LEU A 372 -22.47 -15.54 -4.53
CA LEU A 372 -23.19 -16.78 -4.20
C LEU A 372 -23.75 -16.78 -2.78
N VAL A 373 -23.13 -16.10 -1.81
CA VAL A 373 -23.66 -16.03 -0.44
C VAL A 373 -24.40 -14.73 -0.11
N GLY A 374 -24.67 -13.88 -1.11
CA GLY A 374 -25.46 -12.65 -0.93
C GLY A 374 -24.74 -11.54 -0.16
N SER A 375 -23.41 -11.57 -0.10
CA SER A 375 -22.59 -10.64 0.71
C SER A 375 -22.45 -9.24 0.11
N VAL A 376 -22.98 -8.97 -1.07
CA VAL A 376 -22.80 -7.69 -1.77
C VAL A 376 -23.79 -6.63 -1.25
N GLY A 377 -23.26 -5.55 -0.69
CA GLY A 377 -24.05 -4.41 -0.22
C GLY A 377 -24.82 -4.69 1.07
N VAL A 378 -24.32 -5.60 1.92
CA VAL A 378 -24.94 -5.99 3.19
C VAL A 378 -23.99 -5.77 4.36
N ARG A 379 -24.54 -5.43 5.53
CA ARG A 379 -23.76 -5.30 6.78
C ARG A 379 -23.13 -6.64 7.16
N GLY A 380 -21.87 -6.63 7.56
CA GLY A 380 -21.07 -7.84 7.77
C GLY A 380 -20.60 -8.51 6.48
N GLY A 381 -20.89 -7.92 5.31
CA GLY A 381 -20.46 -8.35 3.99
C GLY A 381 -19.50 -7.36 3.33
N LEU A 382 -19.66 -7.19 2.02
CA LEU A 382 -18.93 -6.23 1.18
C LEU A 382 -19.68 -4.91 1.12
N LEU A 383 -18.97 -3.84 1.48
CA LEU A 383 -19.50 -2.49 1.47
C LEU A 383 -18.65 -1.59 0.57
N ILE A 384 -19.27 -0.54 0.02
CA ILE A 384 -18.56 0.43 -0.82
C ILE A 384 -18.09 1.55 0.07
N GLN A 385 -16.81 1.86 0.04
CA GLN A 385 -16.31 3.02 0.75
C GLN A 385 -16.83 4.31 0.08
N GLY A 386 -17.42 5.21 0.88
CA GLY A 386 -17.88 6.51 0.41
C GLY A 386 -16.75 7.38 -0.11
N ALA A 387 -17.07 8.26 -1.06
CA ALA A 387 -16.13 9.25 -1.55
C ALA A 387 -15.86 10.32 -0.48
N LEU A 388 -14.60 10.74 -0.38
CA LEU A 388 -14.22 11.90 0.42
C LEU A 388 -14.73 13.18 -0.26
N PRO A 389 -15.54 14.00 0.42
CA PRO A 389 -16.08 15.22 -0.17
C PRO A 389 -15.06 16.36 -0.12
N LEU A 390 -13.87 16.17 -0.68
CA LEU A 390 -12.85 17.22 -0.73
C LEU A 390 -13.17 18.20 -1.87
N SER A 391 -12.84 19.49 -1.69
CA SER A 391 -13.02 20.50 -2.74
C SER A 391 -12.33 20.06 -4.02
N PRO A 392 -13.01 20.05 -5.18
CA PRO A 392 -12.40 19.62 -6.43
C PRO A 392 -11.23 20.55 -6.77
N LEU A 393 -10.16 19.97 -7.32
CA LEU A 393 -9.06 20.78 -7.83
C LEU A 393 -9.48 21.46 -9.13
N PRO A 394 -9.07 22.72 -9.38
CA PRO A 394 -9.26 23.33 -10.70
C PRO A 394 -8.58 22.47 -11.77
N PRO A 395 -9.08 22.37 -13.01
CA PRO A 395 -8.39 21.64 -14.06
C PRO A 395 -6.94 22.12 -14.23
N ALA A 396 -6.02 21.21 -14.54
CA ALA A 396 -4.66 21.61 -14.90
C ALA A 396 -4.70 22.34 -16.24
N ALA A 397 -4.06 23.52 -16.33
CA ALA A 397 -3.97 24.23 -17.60
C ALA A 397 -3.14 23.42 -18.60
N GLN A 398 -3.63 23.31 -19.83
CA GLN A 398 -3.00 22.55 -20.90
C GLN A 398 -2.56 23.52 -21.99
N ASP A 399 -1.28 23.46 -22.37
CA ASP A 399 -0.73 24.16 -23.52
C ASP A 399 -0.31 23.17 -24.60
N GLU A 400 0.27 23.68 -25.69
CA GLU A 400 0.64 22.85 -26.83
C GLU A 400 1.68 21.78 -26.47
N ALA A 401 2.70 22.12 -25.68
CA ALA A 401 3.72 21.14 -25.28
C ALA A 401 3.18 20.11 -24.26
N ALA A 402 2.19 20.48 -23.45
CA ALA A 402 1.48 19.54 -22.59
C ALA A 402 0.66 18.54 -23.41
N ARG A 403 -0.14 19.05 -24.36
CA ARG A 403 -0.98 18.24 -25.25
C ARG A 403 -0.13 17.28 -26.08
N ARG A 404 0.85 17.80 -26.83
CA ARG A 404 1.74 17.01 -27.68
C ARG A 404 2.51 15.96 -26.90
N GLY A 405 3.00 16.28 -25.71
CA GLY A 405 3.72 15.32 -24.88
C GLY A 405 2.83 14.17 -24.40
N ARG A 406 1.56 14.43 -24.07
CA ARG A 406 0.62 13.40 -23.62
C ARG A 406 0.02 12.55 -24.75
N GLU A 407 0.20 12.93 -26.01
CA GLU A 407 -0.18 12.09 -27.17
C GLU A 407 0.73 10.87 -27.31
N TYR A 408 1.96 10.96 -26.79
CA TYR A 408 2.89 9.82 -26.77
C TYR A 408 2.38 8.72 -25.85
N PRO A 409 2.57 7.44 -26.24
CA PRO A 409 2.27 6.32 -25.36
C PRO A 409 3.18 6.36 -24.11
N ARG A 410 2.70 5.80 -23.01
CA ARG A 410 3.49 5.69 -21.78
C ARG A 410 4.70 4.77 -21.97
N ILE A 411 5.82 5.11 -21.33
CA ILE A 411 7.06 4.31 -21.35
C ILE A 411 6.89 2.95 -20.68
N ASP A 412 5.96 2.78 -19.73
CA ASP A 412 5.65 1.48 -19.11
C ASP A 412 4.75 0.59 -20.00
N GLY A 413 4.11 1.16 -21.02
CA GLY A 413 3.17 0.46 -21.89
C GLY A 413 1.76 0.29 -21.32
N ALA A 414 1.48 0.81 -20.10
CA ALA A 414 0.15 0.72 -19.50
C ALA A 414 -0.91 1.41 -20.36
N GLY A 415 -2.10 0.81 -20.43
CA GLY A 415 -3.19 1.29 -21.28
C GLY A 415 -3.07 0.93 -22.76
N ARG A 416 -2.16 0.03 -23.16
CA ARG A 416 -2.05 -0.51 -24.52
C ARG A 416 -1.63 -1.99 -24.53
N GLY A 417 -1.96 -2.71 -25.60
CA GLY A 417 -1.53 -4.10 -25.80
C GLY A 417 -1.91 -5.01 -24.64
N GLN A 418 -0.99 -5.89 -24.22
CA GLN A 418 -1.21 -6.79 -23.09
C GLN A 418 -1.47 -6.06 -21.76
N TYR A 419 -1.00 -4.81 -21.61
CA TYR A 419 -1.19 -3.98 -20.41
C TYR A 419 -2.38 -3.01 -20.54
N LEU A 420 -3.32 -3.26 -21.45
CA LEU A 420 -4.47 -2.37 -21.67
C LEU A 420 -5.26 -2.10 -20.38
N LEU A 421 -5.41 -3.12 -19.54
CA LEU A 421 -6.19 -3.06 -18.31
C LEU A 421 -5.34 -2.68 -17.07
N ALA A 422 -4.03 -2.63 -17.21
CA ALA A 422 -3.12 -2.26 -16.13
C ALA A 422 -3.12 -0.74 -15.90
N SER A 423 -3.07 -0.33 -14.63
CA SER A 423 -2.93 1.08 -14.28
C SER A 423 -1.51 1.60 -14.47
N ASP A 424 -0.54 0.75 -14.16
CA ASP A 424 0.89 1.00 -14.19
C ASP A 424 1.56 -0.35 -14.50
N ALA A 425 2.66 -0.36 -15.25
CA ALA A 425 3.38 -1.59 -15.60
C ALA A 425 4.89 -1.52 -15.27
N PRO A 426 5.28 -1.34 -13.98
CA PRO A 426 6.67 -1.08 -13.62
C PRO A 426 7.65 -2.20 -13.97
N GLN A 427 7.19 -3.45 -14.11
CA GLN A 427 8.02 -4.60 -14.47
C GLN A 427 8.57 -4.48 -15.89
N ALA A 428 7.85 -3.82 -16.79
CA ALA A 428 8.27 -3.61 -18.17
C ALA A 428 9.29 -2.45 -18.32
N LEU A 429 9.43 -1.60 -17.31
CA LEU A 429 10.25 -0.38 -17.41
C LEU A 429 11.73 -0.63 -17.73
N PRO A 430 12.45 -1.55 -17.08
CA PRO A 430 13.88 -1.69 -17.33
C PRO A 430 14.18 -2.00 -18.79
N GLU A 431 13.47 -2.97 -19.38
CA GLU A 431 13.66 -3.37 -20.77
C GLU A 431 13.28 -2.27 -21.74
N ARG A 432 12.18 -1.55 -21.48
CA ARG A 432 11.70 -0.46 -22.33
C ARG A 432 12.63 0.75 -22.30
N ILE A 433 13.19 1.10 -21.14
CA ILE A 433 14.19 2.16 -21.02
C ILE A 433 15.49 1.75 -21.72
N LEU A 434 15.96 0.50 -21.52
CA LEU A 434 17.17 -0.01 -22.16
C LEU A 434 17.04 -0.06 -23.69
N GLY A 435 15.87 -0.44 -24.20
CA GLY A 435 15.57 -0.49 -25.62
C GLY A 435 15.19 0.85 -26.24
N ALA A 436 15.06 1.92 -25.44
CA ALA A 436 14.51 3.20 -25.87
C ALA A 436 13.15 3.07 -26.59
N THR A 437 12.30 2.16 -26.10
CA THR A 437 11.00 1.82 -26.72
C THR A 437 9.86 2.30 -25.83
N PRO A 438 8.99 3.20 -26.30
CA PRO A 438 8.91 3.72 -27.66
C PRO A 438 9.83 4.92 -27.93
N TYR A 439 10.50 5.44 -26.90
CA TYR A 439 11.44 6.55 -26.97
C TYR A 439 12.42 6.49 -25.77
N PRO A 440 13.58 7.16 -25.82
CA PRO A 440 14.49 7.25 -24.69
C PRO A 440 13.95 8.16 -23.56
N ILE A 441 14.33 7.88 -22.33
CA ILE A 441 14.05 8.72 -21.16
C ILE A 441 15.20 9.68 -20.92
N SER A 442 14.91 10.98 -20.97
CA SER A 442 15.91 12.06 -20.83
C SER A 442 16.07 12.55 -19.40
N ALA A 443 15.04 12.39 -18.57
CA ALA A 443 15.08 12.69 -17.15
C ALA A 443 14.18 11.76 -16.33
N LEU A 444 14.64 11.41 -15.12
CA LEU A 444 13.91 10.56 -14.18
C LEU A 444 13.77 11.26 -12.83
N LEU A 445 12.54 11.39 -12.35
CA LEU A 445 12.24 11.91 -11.02
C LEU A 445 11.80 10.75 -10.11
N LEU A 446 12.60 10.47 -9.07
CA LEU A 446 12.35 9.40 -8.10
C LEU A 446 11.73 9.98 -6.84
N PHE A 447 10.51 9.57 -6.52
CA PHE A 447 9.80 10.05 -5.35
C PHE A 447 9.26 8.90 -4.48
N ALA A 448 9.78 8.84 -3.24
CA ALA A 448 9.42 7.82 -2.23
C ALA A 448 9.44 6.38 -2.78
N THR A 449 10.44 6.07 -3.61
CA THR A 449 10.64 4.78 -4.27
C THR A 449 12.13 4.40 -4.28
N ASN A 450 12.42 3.10 -4.22
CA ASN A 450 13.77 2.56 -4.33
C ASN A 450 13.77 1.25 -5.13
N PRO A 451 13.59 1.29 -6.47
CA PRO A 451 13.58 0.09 -7.31
C PRO A 451 14.86 -0.74 -7.22
N LEU A 452 16.02 -0.11 -6.99
CA LEU A 452 17.30 -0.81 -6.91
C LEU A 452 17.44 -1.68 -5.65
N ALA A 453 16.63 -1.45 -4.60
CA ALA A 453 16.54 -2.34 -3.45
C ALA A 453 15.33 -3.27 -3.49
N ASN A 454 14.19 -2.75 -3.95
CA ASN A 454 12.88 -3.35 -3.67
C ASN A 454 12.22 -4.02 -4.87
N HIS A 455 12.78 -3.92 -6.09
CA HIS A 455 12.22 -4.55 -7.28
C HIS A 455 12.89 -5.90 -7.59
N PRO A 456 12.14 -6.93 -8.02
CA PRO A 456 12.72 -8.16 -8.59
C PRO A 456 13.58 -7.97 -9.85
N ALA A 457 13.71 -6.77 -10.38
CA ALA A 457 14.50 -6.48 -11.58
C ALA A 457 15.58 -5.43 -11.29
N LYS A 458 16.05 -5.36 -10.04
CA LYS A 458 16.98 -4.33 -9.58
C LYS A 458 18.24 -4.21 -10.44
N GLU A 459 18.78 -5.33 -10.93
CA GLU A 459 19.96 -5.33 -11.81
C GLU A 459 19.64 -4.70 -13.17
N ALA A 460 18.48 -5.02 -13.74
CA ALA A 460 18.02 -4.44 -14.99
C ALA A 460 17.69 -2.94 -14.83
N PHE A 461 17.06 -2.55 -13.72
CA PHE A 461 16.84 -1.15 -13.36
C PHE A 461 18.17 -0.41 -13.22
N GLY A 462 19.20 -1.02 -12.63
CA GLY A 462 20.53 -0.42 -12.52
C GLY A 462 21.11 -0.08 -13.90
N LYS A 463 21.07 -1.04 -14.83
CA LYS A 463 21.49 -0.82 -16.23
C LYS A 463 20.63 0.23 -16.93
N ALA A 464 19.32 0.23 -16.68
CA ALA A 464 18.39 1.22 -17.24
C ALA A 464 18.70 2.63 -16.73
N PHE A 465 19.00 2.79 -15.43
CA PHE A 465 19.37 4.08 -14.83
C PHE A 465 20.67 4.62 -15.42
N ASP A 466 21.64 3.76 -15.73
CA ASP A 466 22.89 4.18 -16.37
C ASP A 466 22.68 4.77 -17.78
N ARG A 467 21.54 4.51 -18.44
CA ARG A 467 21.16 5.12 -19.73
C ARG A 467 20.49 6.49 -19.60
N ILE A 468 20.00 6.85 -18.42
CA ILE A 468 19.21 8.07 -18.23
C ILE A 468 20.15 9.25 -17.99
N PRO A 469 20.10 10.31 -18.82
CA PRO A 469 21.05 11.43 -18.72
C PRO A 469 20.95 12.24 -17.43
N PHE A 470 19.78 12.32 -16.81
CA PHE A 470 19.56 13.14 -15.63
C PHE A 470 18.56 12.49 -14.66
N ILE A 471 19.02 12.11 -13.48
CA ILE A 471 18.18 11.48 -12.45
C ILE A 471 18.11 12.39 -11.23
N VAL A 472 16.91 12.64 -10.72
CA VAL A 472 16.68 13.38 -9.48
C VAL A 472 16.03 12.49 -8.45
N SER A 473 16.61 12.42 -7.26
CA SER A 473 16.01 11.72 -6.12
C SER A 473 15.46 12.69 -5.09
N PHE A 474 14.24 12.42 -4.61
CA PHE A 474 13.62 13.12 -3.48
C PHE A 474 13.70 12.28 -2.19
N SER A 475 14.65 11.36 -2.09
CA SER A 475 14.80 10.51 -0.90
C SER A 475 15.41 11.30 0.27
N PRO A 476 14.93 11.10 1.51
CA PRO A 476 15.61 11.63 2.71
C PRO A 476 16.94 10.92 3.01
N PHE A 477 17.26 9.82 2.30
CA PHE A 477 18.43 8.97 2.52
C PHE A 477 19.25 8.81 1.24
N LEU A 478 20.55 8.54 1.39
CA LEU A 478 21.38 8.04 0.29
C LEU A 478 21.14 6.53 0.09
N ASP A 479 19.98 6.19 -0.47
CA ASP A 479 19.61 4.80 -0.77
C ASP A 479 20.15 4.30 -2.12
N ASP A 480 19.95 3.01 -2.42
CA ASP A 480 20.47 2.36 -3.64
C ASP A 480 20.10 3.11 -4.92
N SER A 481 18.85 3.57 -5.03
CA SER A 481 18.39 4.33 -6.21
C SER A 481 18.93 5.76 -6.22
N SER A 482 19.04 6.39 -5.06
CA SER A 482 19.59 7.75 -4.90
C SER A 482 21.09 7.79 -5.15
N SER A 483 21.81 6.71 -4.91
CA SER A 483 23.24 6.57 -5.25
C SER A 483 23.50 6.73 -6.75
N LYS A 484 22.49 6.49 -7.58
CA LYS A 484 22.51 6.68 -9.02
C LYS A 484 21.97 8.04 -9.45
N ALA A 485 21.58 8.94 -8.55
CA ALA A 485 21.06 10.25 -8.93
C ALA A 485 22.17 11.21 -9.42
N ASP A 486 21.78 12.19 -10.24
CA ASP A 486 22.61 13.35 -10.60
C ASP A 486 22.32 14.54 -9.66
N LEU A 487 21.12 14.57 -9.06
CA LEU A 487 20.69 15.57 -8.09
C LEU A 487 19.86 14.89 -6.98
N ILE A 488 20.11 15.22 -5.72
CA ILE A 488 19.32 14.75 -4.58
C ILE A 488 18.73 15.93 -3.83
N LEU A 489 17.41 15.94 -3.68
CA LEU A 489 16.60 16.95 -3.02
C LEU A 489 15.92 16.32 -1.80
N PRO A 490 16.57 16.29 -0.63
CA PRO A 490 16.10 15.45 0.46
C PRO A 490 14.78 15.93 1.06
N ASP A 491 13.80 15.03 1.07
CA ASP A 491 12.47 15.25 1.62
C ASP A 491 12.48 15.28 3.16
N GLN A 492 11.49 15.94 3.74
CA GLN A 492 11.22 15.87 5.17
C GLN A 492 10.60 14.53 5.54
N THR A 493 10.86 14.02 6.74
CA THR A 493 10.13 12.86 7.26
C THR A 493 8.66 13.23 7.52
N TYR A 494 7.81 12.22 7.71
CA TYR A 494 6.38 12.46 7.95
C TYR A 494 6.08 13.16 9.29
N LEU A 495 7.08 13.33 10.17
CA LEU A 495 6.98 14.04 11.44
C LEU A 495 7.37 15.52 11.33
N GLU A 496 7.98 15.95 10.22
CA GLU A 496 8.52 17.31 10.04
C GLU A 496 7.71 18.16 9.05
N ARG A 497 6.58 17.66 8.54
CA ARG A 497 5.88 18.27 7.40
C ARG A 497 4.37 18.29 7.54
N TRP A 498 3.74 19.21 6.82
CA TRP A 498 2.32 19.16 6.51
C TRP A 498 2.03 17.99 5.57
N GLN A 499 1.00 17.21 5.91
CA GLN A 499 0.52 16.13 5.06
C GLN A 499 -0.92 15.75 5.39
N ASP A 500 -1.58 15.16 4.41
CA ASP A 500 -2.86 14.50 4.54
C ASP A 500 -2.73 13.01 4.23
N ASP A 501 -3.71 12.25 4.71
CA ASP A 501 -3.91 10.88 4.31
C ASP A 501 -5.41 10.59 4.29
N HIS A 502 -5.78 9.60 3.51
CA HIS A 502 -7.14 9.09 3.51
C HIS A 502 -7.11 7.64 3.92
N VAL A 503 -8.11 7.23 4.68
CA VAL A 503 -8.27 5.82 4.98
C VAL A 503 -8.76 5.14 3.71
N THR A 504 -8.05 4.11 3.27
CA THR A 504 -8.45 3.30 2.12
C THR A 504 -8.48 1.84 2.54
N HIS A 505 -9.60 1.17 2.24
CA HIS A 505 -9.86 -0.26 2.49
C HIS A 505 -10.08 -0.62 3.97
N LEU A 506 -10.88 -1.67 4.18
CA LEU A 506 -11.21 -2.31 5.48
C LEU A 506 -12.02 -1.51 6.50
N ALA A 507 -11.96 -0.19 6.43
CA ALA A 507 -12.49 0.68 7.47
C ALA A 507 -14.01 0.57 7.66
N GLY A 508 -14.75 0.43 6.57
CA GLY A 508 -16.21 0.55 6.60
C GLY A 508 -16.65 1.96 7.00
N PHE A 509 -15.82 2.97 6.71
CA PHE A 509 -16.13 4.39 6.88
C PHE A 509 -15.21 5.25 5.99
N THR A 510 -15.55 6.53 5.85
CA THR A 510 -14.74 7.51 5.13
C THR A 510 -13.99 8.39 6.13
N CYS A 511 -12.68 8.59 5.97
CA CYS A 511 -11.89 9.42 6.88
C CYS A 511 -10.75 10.16 6.15
N PHE A 512 -10.58 11.43 6.51
CA PHE A 512 -9.52 12.32 6.09
C PHE A 512 -8.69 12.69 7.31
N SER A 513 -7.39 12.42 7.26
CA SER A 513 -6.46 12.74 8.34
C SER A 513 -5.59 13.92 7.92
N LEU A 514 -5.30 14.82 8.87
CA LEU A 514 -4.42 15.96 8.67
C LEU A 514 -3.28 15.90 9.70
N ALA A 515 -2.05 16.08 9.24
CA ALA A 515 -0.87 16.20 10.10
C ALA A 515 -0.18 17.53 9.84
N ARG A 516 0.20 18.18 10.93
CA ARG A 516 1.11 19.33 10.95
C ARG A 516 2.52 18.89 11.36
N PRO A 517 3.57 19.65 11.04
CA PRO A 517 4.91 19.38 11.54
C PRO A 517 4.90 19.27 13.07
N ALA A 518 5.41 18.15 13.59
CA ALA A 518 5.58 17.94 15.04
C ALA A 518 6.97 18.35 15.52
N ALA A 519 7.93 18.46 14.62
CA ALA A 519 9.22 19.08 14.88
C ALA A 519 9.56 20.04 13.74
N THR A 520 10.41 21.01 14.08
CA THR A 520 11.16 21.74 13.07
C THR A 520 12.08 20.77 12.33
N PRO A 521 12.32 20.94 11.02
CA PRO A 521 13.22 20.07 10.28
C PRO A 521 14.62 20.06 10.89
N PHE A 522 15.14 18.87 11.19
CA PHE A 522 16.46 18.70 11.82
C PHE A 522 17.63 19.06 10.90
N HIS A 523 17.37 19.05 9.60
CA HIS A 523 18.34 19.23 8.54
C HIS A 523 17.81 20.26 7.54
N GLN A 524 18.63 20.66 6.57
CA GLN A 524 18.22 21.54 5.47
C GLN A 524 17.38 20.75 4.44
N THR A 525 16.36 20.04 4.92
CA THR A 525 15.39 19.27 4.13
C THR A 525 14.11 20.08 3.93
N ARG A 526 13.47 19.89 2.78
CA ARG A 526 12.20 20.56 2.46
C ARG A 526 11.16 19.54 2.09
N ASN A 527 9.91 19.82 2.45
CA ASN A 527 8.78 19.03 1.99
C ASN A 527 8.74 19.03 0.46
N THR A 528 8.81 17.85 -0.15
CA THR A 528 8.81 17.67 -1.61
C THR A 528 7.59 18.31 -2.28
N ALA A 529 6.44 18.36 -1.60
CA ALA A 529 5.26 19.02 -2.15
C ALA A 529 5.48 20.54 -2.33
N ASP A 530 6.10 21.20 -1.36
CA ASP A 530 6.46 22.63 -1.47
C ASP A 530 7.53 22.86 -2.53
N VAL A 531 8.50 21.94 -2.64
CA VAL A 531 9.51 21.95 -3.71
C VAL A 531 8.85 21.86 -5.10
N LEU A 532 7.86 20.97 -5.27
CA LEU A 532 7.13 20.81 -6.52
C LEU A 532 6.32 22.05 -6.90
N LEU A 533 5.68 22.71 -5.92
CA LEU A 533 5.01 24.00 -6.13
C LEU A 533 6.00 25.08 -6.61
N GLN A 534 7.19 25.15 -6.00
CA GLN A 534 8.22 26.11 -6.40
C GLN A 534 8.76 25.82 -7.81
N ILE A 535 8.98 24.56 -8.17
CA ILE A 535 9.39 24.16 -9.53
C ILE A 535 8.31 24.57 -10.54
N ALA A 536 7.04 24.28 -10.25
CA ALA A 536 5.93 24.63 -11.14
C ALA A 536 5.84 26.14 -11.39
N LYS A 537 6.02 26.96 -10.33
CA LYS A 537 6.09 28.42 -10.45
C LYS A 537 7.27 28.88 -11.30
N SER A 538 8.43 28.28 -11.10
CA SER A 538 9.67 28.63 -11.80
C SER A 538 9.63 28.27 -13.28
N LEU A 539 8.92 27.18 -13.65
CA LEU A 539 8.63 26.84 -15.05
C LEU A 539 7.67 27.85 -15.72
N GLY A 540 6.91 28.61 -14.93
CA GLY A 540 6.04 29.67 -15.40
C GLY A 540 4.85 29.20 -16.25
N GLY A 541 4.20 30.16 -16.90
CA GLY A 541 3.16 29.89 -17.90
C GLY A 541 2.00 29.00 -17.41
N PRO A 542 1.50 28.10 -18.27
CA PRO A 542 0.40 27.18 -17.95
C PRO A 542 0.74 26.18 -16.83
N VAL A 543 2.02 25.81 -16.67
CA VAL A 543 2.45 24.97 -15.54
C VAL A 543 2.20 25.72 -14.23
N ALA A 544 2.70 26.94 -14.09
CA ALA A 544 2.49 27.74 -12.88
C ALA A 544 0.99 27.99 -12.58
N LYS A 545 0.18 28.30 -13.60
CA LYS A 545 -1.28 28.49 -13.46
C LYS A 545 -2.00 27.25 -12.93
N SER A 546 -1.45 26.06 -13.15
CA SER A 546 -2.00 24.82 -12.63
C SER A 546 -1.79 24.68 -11.12
N PHE A 547 -0.91 25.46 -10.50
CA PHE A 547 -0.57 25.40 -9.08
C PHE A 547 -0.76 26.77 -8.41
N PRO A 548 -2.01 27.19 -8.14
CA PRO A 548 -2.30 28.49 -7.54
C PRO A 548 -1.88 28.65 -6.08
N TRP A 549 -1.33 27.60 -5.46
CA TRP A 549 -0.97 27.57 -4.04
C TRP A 549 0.48 27.97 -3.81
N ASP A 550 0.74 28.69 -2.72
CA ASP A 550 2.10 29.08 -2.34
C ASP A 550 2.82 27.98 -1.57
N LYS A 551 2.08 27.33 -0.66
CA LYS A 551 2.55 26.22 0.16
C LYS A 551 1.59 25.04 0.05
N PHE A 552 2.09 23.87 0.39
CA PHE A 552 1.29 22.65 0.44
C PHE A 552 0.16 22.75 1.48
N GLU A 553 0.38 23.47 2.58
CA GLU A 553 -0.67 23.78 3.56
C GLU A 553 -1.87 24.49 2.92
N ASP A 554 -1.66 25.44 2.00
CA ASP A 554 -2.73 26.16 1.33
C ASP A 554 -3.60 25.23 0.48
N LEU A 555 -2.96 24.27 -0.20
CA LEU A 555 -3.67 23.21 -0.92
C LEU A 555 -4.50 22.33 0.02
N LEU A 556 -3.92 21.91 1.15
CA LEU A 556 -4.63 21.07 2.12
C LEU A 556 -5.83 21.80 2.70
N ARG A 557 -5.69 23.09 3.01
CA ARG A 557 -6.76 23.96 3.47
C ARG A 557 -7.87 24.06 2.42
N ASP A 558 -7.52 24.42 1.19
CA ASP A 558 -8.48 24.52 0.09
C ASP A 558 -9.25 23.20 -0.13
N ARG A 559 -8.54 22.06 -0.13
CA ARG A 559 -9.12 20.72 -0.23
C ARG A 559 -10.07 20.39 0.92
N ALA A 560 -9.70 20.72 2.15
CA ALA A 560 -10.50 20.45 3.33
C ALA A 560 -11.78 21.28 3.41
N ARG A 561 -11.91 22.37 2.65
CA ARG A 561 -13.14 23.19 2.59
C ARG A 561 -14.35 22.36 2.16
N GLY A 562 -14.19 21.43 1.23
CA GLY A 562 -15.27 20.54 0.82
C GLY A 562 -15.80 19.69 1.97
N LEU A 563 -14.96 19.28 2.92
CA LEU A 563 -15.40 18.50 4.09
C LEU A 563 -16.37 19.30 4.97
N TYR A 564 -16.08 20.59 5.14
CA TYR A 564 -16.93 21.53 5.85
C TYR A 564 -18.24 21.82 5.08
N GLU A 565 -18.13 22.09 3.77
CA GLU A 565 -19.28 22.41 2.92
C GLU A 565 -20.22 21.23 2.69
N ALA A 566 -19.72 20.00 2.78
CA ALA A 566 -20.52 18.78 2.63
C ALA A 566 -21.61 18.64 3.71
N ARG A 567 -21.48 19.36 4.84
CA ARG A 567 -22.42 19.32 5.97
C ARG A 567 -22.75 17.90 6.43
N ARG A 568 -21.78 16.99 6.29
CA ARG A 568 -21.82 15.61 6.78
C ARG A 568 -20.50 15.26 7.47
N GLY A 569 -20.52 14.19 8.26
CA GLY A 569 -19.35 13.76 9.03
C GLY A 569 -18.88 14.81 10.05
N TYR A 570 -17.81 14.47 10.77
CA TYR A 570 -17.36 15.25 11.92
C TYR A 570 -15.85 15.28 12.02
N VAL A 571 -15.32 16.39 12.56
CA VAL A 571 -13.97 16.35 13.12
C VAL A 571 -14.01 15.38 14.30
N VAL A 572 -13.04 14.48 14.38
CA VAL A 572 -13.04 13.40 15.39
C VAL A 572 -13.16 13.97 16.80
N ALA A 573 -13.94 13.29 17.64
CA ALA A 573 -14.29 13.75 18.99
C ALA A 573 -14.34 12.53 19.94
N PRO A 574 -14.39 12.75 21.27
CA PRO A 574 -14.49 11.65 22.22
C PRO A 574 -15.72 10.76 21.95
N PRO A 575 -15.65 9.45 22.27
CA PRO A 575 -16.74 8.51 21.96
C PRO A 575 -18.12 8.87 22.55
N SER A 576 -18.17 9.59 23.68
CA SER A 576 -19.41 10.05 24.31
C SER A 576 -20.16 11.06 23.43
N GLU A 577 -19.45 12.07 22.93
CA GLU A 577 -19.99 13.06 22.00
C GLU A 577 -20.38 12.41 20.66
N GLU A 578 -19.53 11.50 20.16
CA GLU A 578 -19.79 10.74 18.95
C GLU A 578 -21.12 9.95 19.06
N SER A 579 -21.34 9.31 20.21
CA SER A 579 -22.54 8.50 20.46
C SER A 579 -23.81 9.36 20.54
N LEU A 580 -23.74 10.51 21.22
CA LEU A 580 -24.86 11.45 21.28
C LEU A 580 -25.22 11.98 19.88
N ARG A 581 -24.23 12.37 19.08
CA ARG A 581 -24.45 12.83 17.69
C ARG A 581 -25.13 11.76 16.85
N LYS A 582 -24.66 10.51 16.90
CA LYS A 582 -25.28 9.38 16.21
C LYS A 582 -26.74 9.17 16.60
N ILE A 583 -27.11 9.41 17.86
CA ILE A 583 -28.51 9.32 18.31
C ILE A 583 -29.34 10.45 17.69
N LEU A 584 -28.85 11.69 17.74
CA LEU A 584 -29.53 12.85 17.15
C LEU A 584 -29.73 12.70 15.63
N GLU A 585 -28.70 12.26 14.91
CA GLU A 585 -28.77 12.01 13.46
C GLU A 585 -29.81 10.94 13.10
N ARG A 586 -29.88 9.84 13.88
CA ARG A 586 -30.89 8.79 13.70
C ARG A 586 -32.31 9.30 13.91
N GLN A 587 -32.46 10.36 14.71
CA GLN A 587 -33.73 11.05 14.93
C GLN A 587 -33.99 12.17 13.92
N GLY A 588 -33.11 12.32 12.90
CA GLY A 588 -33.24 13.32 11.84
C GLY A 588 -32.67 14.70 12.18
N TYR A 589 -32.02 14.86 13.34
CA TYR A 589 -31.41 16.12 13.75
C TYR A 589 -29.95 16.17 13.32
N TRP A 590 -29.62 17.12 12.44
CA TRP A 590 -28.26 17.44 12.02
C TRP A 590 -27.86 18.80 12.56
N THR A 591 -26.73 18.86 13.27
CA THR A 591 -26.15 20.12 13.76
C THR A 591 -24.72 20.27 13.23
N SER A 592 -24.44 21.39 12.58
CA SER A 592 -23.07 21.73 12.20
C SER A 592 -22.28 22.08 13.46
N GLU A 593 -21.20 21.35 13.74
CA GLU A 593 -20.33 21.61 14.90
C GLU A 593 -19.69 23.00 14.84
N PHE A 594 -19.36 23.47 13.63
CA PHE A 594 -18.63 24.71 13.40
C PHE A 594 -19.46 25.67 12.55
N LYS A 595 -19.54 26.94 12.97
CA LYS A 595 -20.27 27.98 12.22
C LYS A 595 -19.40 28.62 11.15
N ALA A 596 -18.09 28.67 11.36
CA ALA A 596 -17.13 29.18 10.40
C ALA A 596 -16.12 28.12 9.98
N TYR A 597 -15.65 28.19 8.74
CA TYR A 597 -14.63 27.28 8.21
C TYR A 597 -13.30 27.37 8.99
N GLU A 598 -12.95 28.55 9.51
CA GLU A 598 -11.71 28.74 10.27
C GLU A 598 -11.72 27.96 11.60
N GLU A 599 -12.87 27.89 12.26
CA GLU A 599 -13.05 27.08 13.47
C GLU A 599 -12.91 25.59 13.13
N PHE A 600 -13.50 25.15 12.01
CA PHE A 600 -13.36 23.79 11.50
C PHE A 600 -11.90 23.43 11.19
N TRP A 601 -11.18 24.31 10.48
CA TRP A 601 -9.77 24.10 10.11
C TRP A 601 -8.88 24.02 11.35
N ALA A 602 -9.07 24.93 12.31
CA ALA A 602 -8.34 24.92 13.58
C ALA A 602 -8.61 23.62 14.36
N ALA A 603 -9.88 23.21 14.48
CA ALA A 603 -10.24 21.96 15.14
C ALA A 603 -9.65 20.74 14.43
N LEU A 604 -9.68 20.70 13.10
CA LEU A 604 -9.08 19.62 12.30
C LEU A 604 -7.57 19.53 12.54
N GLY A 605 -6.87 20.66 12.60
CA GLY A 605 -5.43 20.72 12.89
C GLY A 605 -5.06 20.25 14.30
N VAL A 606 -5.96 20.42 15.28
CA VAL A 606 -5.74 20.02 16.69
C VAL A 606 -6.20 18.58 16.97
N ARG A 607 -7.26 18.11 16.31
CA ARG A 607 -7.82 16.76 16.53
C ARG A 607 -7.29 15.72 15.53
N GLY A 608 -6.74 16.18 14.41
CA GLY A 608 -5.96 15.38 13.46
C GLY A 608 -6.75 14.58 12.41
N ALA A 609 -8.08 14.57 12.47
CA ALA A 609 -8.90 13.89 11.47
C ALA A 609 -10.35 14.40 11.40
N TRP A 610 -10.95 14.23 10.23
CA TRP A 610 -12.38 14.25 9.97
C TRP A 610 -12.81 12.86 9.53
N TRP A 611 -14.01 12.44 9.91
CA TRP A 611 -14.56 11.16 9.47
C TRP A 611 -16.08 11.18 9.36
N ASP A 612 -16.59 10.32 8.51
CA ASP A 612 -18.02 10.12 8.30
C ASP A 612 -18.37 8.63 8.54
N PRO A 613 -19.05 8.33 9.67
CA PRO A 613 -19.50 6.98 9.98
C PRO A 613 -20.78 6.59 9.20
N THR A 614 -21.50 7.55 8.62
CA THR A 614 -22.75 7.34 7.86
C THR A 614 -22.49 7.10 6.37
N GLY A 615 -21.30 7.45 5.88
CA GLY A 615 -20.90 7.43 4.47
C GLY A 615 -20.70 6.04 3.85
N VAL A 616 -21.15 4.96 4.48
CA VAL A 616 -21.14 3.62 3.87
C VAL A 616 -22.55 3.23 3.47
N PRO A 617 -22.90 3.35 2.19
CA PRO A 617 -24.18 2.86 1.73
C PRO A 617 -24.18 1.33 1.87
N VAL A 618 -25.01 0.81 2.78
CA VAL A 618 -25.51 -0.57 2.71
C VAL A 618 -26.42 -0.60 1.50
N SER A 619 -25.83 -0.77 0.34
CA SER A 619 -26.50 -0.55 -0.92
C SER A 619 -25.90 -1.41 -2.01
N ARG A 620 -26.78 -1.84 -2.90
CA ARG A 620 -26.47 -2.54 -4.14
C ARG A 620 -26.31 -1.55 -5.31
N GLN A 621 -26.31 -0.24 -5.07
CA GLN A 621 -26.22 0.79 -6.13
C GLN A 621 -24.99 0.65 -7.04
N ALA A 622 -23.86 0.14 -6.55
CA ALA A 622 -22.72 -0.10 -7.44
C ALA A 622 -23.05 -1.06 -8.59
N LEU A 623 -23.96 -2.03 -8.36
CA LEU A 623 -24.39 -2.94 -9.40
C LEU A 623 -25.00 -2.19 -10.59
N HIS A 624 -25.62 -1.02 -10.39
CA HIS A 624 -26.20 -0.22 -11.47
C HIS A 624 -25.18 0.34 -12.47
N THR A 625 -23.88 0.25 -12.16
CA THR A 625 -22.80 0.74 -13.03
C THR A 625 -22.19 -0.35 -13.92
N THR A 626 -22.51 -1.63 -13.67
CA THR A 626 -22.17 -2.71 -14.61
C THR A 626 -23.03 -2.61 -15.87
N PRO A 627 -22.57 -3.15 -17.01
CA PRO A 627 -23.39 -3.24 -18.22
C PRO A 627 -24.78 -3.86 -18.01
N SER A 628 -24.88 -4.92 -17.20
CA SER A 628 -26.14 -5.61 -16.90
C SER A 628 -26.96 -4.95 -15.78
N ARG A 629 -26.41 -3.95 -15.09
CA ARG A 629 -26.93 -3.38 -13.83
C ARG A 629 -27.03 -4.40 -12.67
N LYS A 630 -26.39 -5.55 -12.83
CA LYS A 630 -26.34 -6.68 -11.90
C LYS A 630 -24.89 -7.07 -11.60
N PHE A 631 -24.69 -7.97 -10.64
CA PHE A 631 -23.41 -8.64 -10.46
C PHE A 631 -23.16 -9.58 -11.64
N GLU A 632 -22.03 -9.44 -12.31
CA GLU A 632 -21.71 -10.16 -13.54
C GLU A 632 -20.76 -11.33 -13.25
N PHE A 633 -21.27 -12.57 -13.32
CA PHE A 633 -20.40 -13.76 -13.35
C PHE A 633 -19.67 -13.85 -14.70
N TYR A 634 -20.38 -13.56 -15.79
CA TYR A 634 -19.79 -13.29 -17.09
C TYR A 634 -19.53 -11.79 -17.23
N ALA A 635 -18.26 -11.39 -17.15
CA ALA A 635 -17.84 -10.00 -17.15
C ALA A 635 -18.03 -9.35 -18.52
N THR A 636 -19.24 -8.88 -18.79
CA THR A 636 -19.61 -8.16 -20.02
C THR A 636 -18.81 -6.86 -20.14
N ALA A 637 -18.47 -6.25 -19.01
CA ALA A 637 -17.56 -5.10 -18.97
C ALA A 637 -16.17 -5.42 -19.53
N LEU A 638 -15.65 -6.64 -19.28
CA LEU A 638 -14.37 -7.09 -19.84
C LEU A 638 -14.51 -7.35 -21.33
N LYS A 639 -15.57 -8.05 -21.75
CA LYS A 639 -15.85 -8.30 -23.17
C LYS A 639 -15.91 -7.01 -23.98
N ARG A 640 -16.66 -5.99 -23.51
CA ARG A 640 -16.73 -4.69 -24.19
C ARG A 640 -15.35 -4.03 -24.34
N ARG A 641 -14.52 -4.07 -23.30
CA ARG A 641 -13.15 -3.53 -23.37
C ARG A 641 -12.27 -4.25 -24.38
N VAL A 642 -12.39 -5.58 -24.45
CA VAL A 642 -11.67 -6.40 -25.45
C VAL A 642 -12.18 -6.09 -26.85
N ASP A 643 -13.50 -6.09 -27.08
CA ASP A 643 -14.10 -5.78 -28.37
C ASP A 643 -13.70 -4.37 -28.86
N ASP A 644 -13.70 -3.38 -27.97
CA ASP A 644 -13.29 -2.00 -28.27
C ASP A 644 -11.79 -1.91 -28.61
N ALA A 645 -10.94 -2.68 -27.91
CA ALA A 645 -9.50 -2.73 -28.19
C ALA A 645 -9.20 -3.37 -29.55
N VAL A 646 -9.90 -4.46 -29.89
CA VAL A 646 -9.79 -5.11 -31.20
C VAL A 646 -10.16 -4.15 -32.31
N LYS A 647 -11.19 -3.31 -32.11
CA LYS A 647 -11.64 -2.32 -33.10
C LYS A 647 -10.71 -1.12 -33.28
N ARG A 648 -10.07 -0.62 -32.21
CA ARG A 648 -9.39 0.69 -32.22
C ARG A 648 -8.00 0.69 -32.84
N ASP A 649 -7.16 -0.29 -32.51
CA ASP A 649 -5.73 -0.18 -32.80
C ASP A 649 -5.04 -1.52 -33.11
N GLY A 650 -5.81 -2.60 -33.27
CA GLY A 650 -5.27 -3.95 -33.49
C GLY A 650 -4.51 -4.53 -32.29
N THR A 651 -4.43 -3.82 -31.17
CA THR A 651 -3.73 -4.29 -29.95
C THR A 651 -4.56 -5.26 -29.12
N GLY A 652 -5.84 -5.45 -29.48
CA GLY A 652 -6.73 -6.43 -28.86
C GLY A 652 -6.19 -7.86 -28.89
N GLU A 653 -5.37 -8.23 -29.88
CA GLU A 653 -4.79 -9.58 -29.94
C GLU A 653 -3.83 -9.85 -28.79
N ALA A 654 -2.96 -8.88 -28.45
CA ALA A 654 -2.04 -9.02 -27.32
C ALA A 654 -2.79 -9.12 -25.98
N LEU A 655 -3.93 -8.43 -25.87
CA LEU A 655 -4.80 -8.54 -24.69
C LEU A 655 -5.53 -9.89 -24.63
N ILE A 656 -6.05 -10.38 -25.75
CA ILE A 656 -6.70 -11.71 -25.82
C ILE A 656 -5.70 -12.79 -25.46
N GLN A 657 -4.47 -12.70 -25.97
CA GLN A 657 -3.40 -13.63 -25.63
C GLN A 657 -3.08 -13.57 -24.13
N ALA A 658 -3.02 -12.37 -23.55
CA ALA A 658 -2.82 -12.19 -22.11
C ALA A 658 -3.96 -12.79 -21.25
N LEU A 659 -5.20 -12.80 -21.76
CA LEU A 659 -6.36 -13.45 -21.11
C LEU A 659 -6.38 -14.97 -21.29
N GLY A 660 -5.43 -15.53 -22.04
CA GLY A 660 -5.27 -16.97 -22.26
C GLY A 660 -5.60 -17.45 -23.66
N GLY A 661 -5.80 -16.56 -24.64
CA GLY A 661 -5.93 -16.91 -26.06
C GLY A 661 -7.36 -17.01 -26.58
N ARG A 662 -7.52 -16.93 -27.91
CA ARG A 662 -8.84 -16.99 -28.58
C ARG A 662 -9.56 -18.32 -28.42
N ASP A 663 -8.79 -19.39 -28.24
CA ASP A 663 -9.24 -20.76 -28.01
C ASP A 663 -10.09 -20.89 -26.73
N ARG A 664 -9.92 -19.99 -25.76
CA ARG A 664 -10.77 -19.94 -24.57
C ARG A 664 -12.18 -19.43 -24.84
N GLY A 665 -12.43 -18.74 -25.96
CA GLY A 665 -13.76 -18.24 -26.33
C GLY A 665 -14.47 -17.48 -25.20
N ALA A 666 -15.66 -17.95 -24.81
CA ALA A 666 -16.45 -17.36 -23.71
C ALA A 666 -15.77 -17.45 -22.33
N LEU A 667 -14.86 -18.41 -22.12
CA LEU A 667 -14.15 -18.60 -20.84
C LEU A 667 -13.22 -17.43 -20.50
N LEU A 668 -12.86 -16.59 -21.48
CA LEU A 668 -12.11 -15.36 -21.22
C LEU A 668 -12.83 -14.43 -20.24
N TYR A 669 -14.16 -14.46 -20.24
CA TYR A 669 -15.02 -13.54 -19.51
C TYR A 669 -15.71 -14.16 -18.29
N LEU A 670 -15.60 -15.48 -18.13
CA LEU A 670 -16.05 -16.21 -16.94
C LEU A 670 -14.92 -16.33 -15.91
N PRO A 671 -15.21 -16.67 -14.64
CA PRO A 671 -14.21 -16.90 -13.60
C PRO A 671 -13.54 -18.27 -13.82
N ALA A 672 -12.80 -18.40 -14.91
CA ALA A 672 -12.23 -19.66 -15.36
C ALA A 672 -10.73 -19.73 -15.05
N VAL A 673 -10.34 -20.65 -14.16
CA VAL A 673 -8.94 -20.89 -13.77
C VAL A 673 -8.56 -22.30 -14.18
N ALA A 674 -7.55 -22.44 -15.02
CA ALA A 674 -7.13 -23.76 -15.51
C ALA A 674 -6.66 -24.64 -14.34
N ILE A 675 -7.10 -25.90 -14.31
CA ILE A 675 -6.55 -26.91 -13.40
C ILE A 675 -5.28 -27.45 -14.06
N PRO A 676 -4.08 -27.12 -13.57
CA PRO A 676 -2.85 -27.55 -14.22
C PRO A 676 -2.67 -29.06 -14.09
N ALA A 677 -2.14 -29.69 -15.15
CA ALA A 677 -1.67 -31.07 -15.06
C ALA A 677 -0.57 -31.18 -13.98
N LEU A 678 -0.51 -32.31 -13.29
CA LEU A 678 0.54 -32.61 -12.32
C LEU A 678 1.89 -32.62 -13.03
N GLN A 679 2.69 -31.56 -12.83
CA GLN A 679 4.03 -31.47 -13.37
C GLN A 679 5.03 -32.15 -12.42
N GLN A 680 5.92 -32.97 -13.01
CA GLN A 680 7.04 -33.55 -12.28
C GLN A 680 7.97 -32.42 -11.77
N PRO A 681 8.52 -32.54 -10.55
CA PRO A 681 9.46 -31.55 -10.05
C PRO A 681 10.70 -31.50 -10.94
N GLY A 682 10.93 -30.36 -11.60
CA GLY A 682 12.17 -30.11 -12.36
C GLY A 682 13.37 -29.83 -11.44
N ALA A 683 14.38 -29.11 -11.95
CA ALA A 683 15.59 -28.74 -11.19
C ALA A 683 15.33 -27.92 -9.91
N PHE A 684 14.15 -27.32 -9.78
CA PHE A 684 13.70 -26.52 -8.64
C PHE A 684 12.39 -27.12 -8.07
N PRO A 685 12.49 -28.12 -7.18
CA PRO A 685 11.33 -28.91 -6.77
C PRO A 685 10.40 -28.18 -5.78
N LEU A 686 10.88 -27.17 -5.07
CA LEU A 686 10.13 -26.47 -4.03
C LEU A 686 9.48 -25.19 -4.59
N ARG A 687 8.32 -24.79 -4.05
CA ARG A 687 7.68 -23.50 -4.36
C ARG A 687 8.06 -22.45 -3.31
N LEU A 688 8.43 -21.26 -3.76
CA LEU A 688 8.69 -20.12 -2.88
C LEU A 688 7.40 -19.35 -2.63
N ASN A 689 7.05 -19.18 -1.35
CA ASN A 689 6.03 -18.22 -0.95
C ASN A 689 6.65 -17.10 -0.11
N THR A 690 6.47 -15.86 -0.55
CA THR A 690 6.97 -14.69 0.17
C THR A 690 5.87 -14.07 1.03
N TYR A 691 6.23 -13.56 2.20
CA TYR A 691 5.27 -12.99 3.15
C TYR A 691 5.84 -11.75 3.84
N ARG A 692 4.99 -10.98 4.54
CA ARG A 692 5.42 -9.75 5.22
C ARG A 692 5.23 -9.85 6.71
N LEU A 693 6.23 -9.38 7.45
CA LEU A 693 6.19 -9.31 8.90
C LEU A 693 5.49 -8.04 9.36
N MET A 694 4.75 -8.12 10.47
CA MET A 694 4.13 -6.95 11.13
C MET A 694 5.14 -5.82 11.38
N THR A 695 6.39 -6.19 11.68
CA THR A 695 7.51 -5.31 12.04
C THR A 695 8.28 -4.78 10.82
N ARG A 696 7.82 -5.03 9.59
CA ARG A 696 8.48 -4.55 8.38
C ARG A 696 7.61 -3.50 7.67
N PRO A 697 8.07 -2.23 7.61
CA PRO A 697 7.41 -1.22 6.79
C PRO A 697 7.45 -1.59 5.31
N THR A 698 6.49 -1.05 4.56
CA THR A 698 6.25 -1.47 3.18
C THR A 698 7.33 -1.02 2.18
N GLY A 699 8.16 -0.03 2.53
CA GLY A 699 9.30 0.45 1.74
C GLY A 699 10.67 -0.13 2.15
N GLY A 700 10.67 -1.09 3.09
CA GLY A 700 11.87 -1.55 3.80
C GLY A 700 11.94 -0.96 5.21
N GLY A 701 12.93 -1.39 5.98
CA GLY A 701 13.15 -0.95 7.37
C GLY A 701 14.47 -1.47 7.94
N ARG A 702 15.46 -1.65 7.05
CA ARG A 702 16.78 -2.20 7.43
C ARG A 702 17.60 -1.22 8.26
N ASN A 703 17.30 0.07 8.20
CA ASN A 703 17.87 1.11 9.03
C ASN A 703 17.05 1.39 10.30
N GLN A 704 16.11 0.51 10.67
CA GLN A 704 15.29 0.66 11.88
C GLN A 704 15.60 -0.48 12.88
N PRO A 705 16.71 -0.39 13.65
CA PRO A 705 17.15 -1.42 14.60
C PRO A 705 16.07 -1.95 15.55
N TRP A 706 15.19 -1.10 16.09
CA TRP A 706 14.16 -1.54 17.02
C TRP A 706 13.19 -2.49 16.33
N LEU A 707 12.88 -2.23 15.06
CA LEU A 707 12.04 -3.14 14.28
C LEU A 707 12.80 -4.42 13.90
N LEU A 708 14.10 -4.34 13.61
CA LEU A 708 14.93 -5.52 13.31
C LEU A 708 15.06 -6.47 14.49
N GLU A 709 15.16 -5.92 15.69
CA GLU A 709 15.28 -6.64 16.95
C GLU A 709 14.00 -7.40 17.34
N GLN A 710 12.82 -6.90 16.91
CA GLN A 710 11.56 -7.60 17.14
C GLN A 710 11.53 -8.95 16.39
N PRO A 711 11.42 -10.09 17.11
CA PRO A 711 11.46 -11.39 16.48
C PRO A 711 10.17 -11.70 15.72
N ALA A 712 10.30 -12.49 14.65
CA ALA A 712 9.17 -13.13 14.00
C ALA A 712 8.53 -14.14 14.97
N VAL A 713 7.32 -13.82 15.46
CA VAL A 713 6.62 -14.48 16.57
C VAL A 713 6.64 -16.02 16.53
N HIS A 714 6.56 -16.62 15.33
CA HIS A 714 6.39 -18.06 15.13
C HIS A 714 7.70 -18.86 14.99
N VAL A 715 8.83 -18.21 14.67
CA VAL A 715 10.15 -18.90 14.51
C VAL A 715 11.27 -18.25 15.33
N GLY A 716 10.97 -17.18 16.08
CA GLY A 716 11.94 -16.48 16.92
C GLY A 716 13.10 -15.84 16.14
N ALA A 717 12.95 -15.64 14.83
CA ALA A 717 14.01 -15.10 13.98
C ALA A 717 13.99 -13.56 14.00
N SER A 718 15.16 -12.96 14.22
CA SER A 718 15.41 -11.52 14.17
C SER A 718 16.77 -11.28 13.50
N TRP A 719 17.05 -10.03 13.14
CA TRP A 719 18.32 -9.55 12.55
C TRP A 719 18.78 -10.18 11.24
N GLU A 720 18.91 -11.49 11.10
CA GLU A 720 19.41 -12.15 9.89
C GLU A 720 18.25 -12.53 8.95
N GLY A 721 18.55 -12.78 7.67
CA GLY A 721 17.62 -13.41 6.74
C GLY A 721 17.45 -14.91 7.00
N TRP A 722 16.22 -15.42 6.91
CA TRP A 722 15.91 -16.85 7.07
C TRP A 722 14.99 -17.40 5.97
N VAL A 723 15.00 -18.73 5.84
CA VAL A 723 14.04 -19.50 5.06
C VAL A 723 13.37 -20.52 5.98
N GLU A 724 12.05 -20.57 5.93
CA GLU A 724 11.28 -21.57 6.66
C GLU A 724 11.07 -22.82 5.82
N VAL A 725 11.41 -23.97 6.39
CA VAL A 725 11.44 -25.26 5.72
C VAL A 725 10.68 -26.30 6.54
N HIS A 726 9.87 -27.13 5.88
CA HIS A 726 9.18 -28.24 6.56
C HIS A 726 10.21 -29.22 7.17
N PRO A 727 10.00 -29.72 8.41
CA PRO A 727 10.96 -30.62 9.07
C PRO A 727 11.32 -31.88 8.27
N HIS A 728 10.33 -32.53 7.62
CA HIS A 728 10.61 -33.70 6.77
C HIS A 728 11.44 -33.33 5.53
N THR A 729 11.11 -32.23 4.85
CA THR A 729 11.90 -31.75 3.70
C THR A 729 13.32 -31.41 4.11
N ALA A 730 13.51 -30.82 5.29
CA ALA A 730 14.83 -30.57 5.84
C ALA A 730 15.58 -31.87 6.16
N ALA A 731 14.91 -32.87 6.75
CA ALA A 731 15.49 -34.18 7.02
C ALA A 731 15.92 -34.89 5.73
N ASP A 732 15.09 -34.88 4.69
CA ASP A 732 15.39 -35.45 3.37
C ASP A 732 16.62 -34.77 2.72
N LEU A 733 16.82 -33.48 2.98
CA LEU A 733 17.96 -32.70 2.52
C LEU A 733 19.15 -32.69 3.51
N GLY A 734 19.02 -33.36 4.65
CA GLY A 734 20.01 -33.38 5.73
C GLY A 734 20.25 -32.04 6.45
N ILE A 735 19.34 -31.06 6.32
CA ILE A 735 19.45 -29.70 6.87
C ILE A 735 18.93 -29.64 8.31
N LYS A 736 19.66 -28.97 9.21
CA LYS A 736 19.22 -28.68 10.58
C LYS A 736 18.75 -27.23 10.75
N SER A 737 17.98 -26.97 11.80
CA SER A 737 17.62 -25.58 12.16
C SER A 737 18.88 -24.76 12.47
N GLU A 738 18.84 -23.47 12.17
CA GLU A 738 19.94 -22.50 12.28
C GLU A 738 21.12 -22.72 11.32
N GLU A 739 21.14 -23.79 10.52
CA GLU A 739 22.18 -23.98 9.51
C GLU A 739 22.03 -22.96 8.36
N TRP A 740 23.17 -22.49 7.85
CA TRP A 740 23.19 -21.68 6.64
C TRP A 740 22.91 -22.55 5.41
N VAL A 741 22.01 -22.07 4.55
CA VAL A 741 21.63 -22.74 3.32
C VAL A 741 21.64 -21.78 2.13
N TRP A 742 21.95 -22.30 0.95
CA TRP A 742 21.67 -21.63 -0.30
C TRP A 742 20.25 -21.96 -0.74
N VAL A 743 19.44 -20.93 -0.93
CA VAL A 743 18.17 -21.03 -1.65
C VAL A 743 18.43 -20.54 -3.07
N GLU A 744 18.06 -21.33 -4.07
CA GLU A 744 18.39 -21.05 -5.48
C GLU A 744 17.16 -21.16 -6.36
N SER A 745 17.01 -20.23 -7.29
CA SER A 745 16.04 -20.25 -8.38
C SER A 745 16.75 -20.22 -9.73
N ALA A 746 15.99 -20.23 -10.82
CA ALA A 746 16.53 -20.02 -12.17
C ALA A 746 17.22 -18.65 -12.34
N LYS A 747 16.85 -17.66 -11.51
CA LYS A 747 17.42 -16.31 -11.57
C LYS A 747 18.73 -16.17 -10.80
N GLY A 748 18.81 -16.77 -9.62
CA GLY A 748 19.91 -16.50 -8.70
C GLY A 748 19.85 -17.33 -7.42
N ARG A 749 20.73 -17.00 -6.48
CA ARG A 749 20.80 -17.67 -5.17
C ARG A 749 21.01 -16.67 -4.04
N VAL A 750 20.48 -17.00 -2.87
CA VAL A 750 20.62 -16.22 -1.64
C VAL A 750 21.02 -17.13 -0.49
N LYS A 751 21.86 -16.63 0.42
CA LYS A 751 22.28 -17.35 1.63
C LYS A 751 21.40 -16.92 2.81
N LEU A 752 20.75 -17.89 3.45
CA LEU A 752 19.78 -17.65 4.54
C LEU A 752 19.96 -18.71 5.64
N LYS A 753 19.52 -18.43 6.86
CA LYS A 753 19.41 -19.45 7.91
C LYS A 753 18.16 -20.30 7.72
N ALA A 754 18.29 -21.61 7.84
CA ALA A 754 17.15 -22.52 7.83
C ALA A 754 16.41 -22.46 9.19
N LYS A 755 15.10 -22.27 9.14
CA LYS A 755 14.20 -22.35 10.30
C LYS A 755 13.22 -23.50 10.05
N LEU A 756 13.27 -24.54 10.89
CA LEU A 756 12.37 -25.67 10.73
C LEU A 756 10.98 -25.30 11.26
N TYR A 757 9.95 -25.42 10.41
CA TYR A 757 8.60 -25.02 10.75
C TYR A 757 7.58 -26.01 10.19
N SER A 758 6.78 -26.66 11.05
CA SER A 758 5.77 -27.64 10.63
C SER A 758 4.49 -27.02 10.08
N GLY A 759 4.29 -25.70 10.23
CA GLY A 759 3.16 -24.97 9.67
C GLY A 759 3.36 -24.59 8.19
N THR A 760 3.89 -25.50 7.38
CA THR A 760 4.13 -25.31 5.95
C THR A 760 3.91 -26.63 5.21
N LEU A 761 3.68 -26.58 3.90
CA LEU A 761 3.64 -27.77 3.06
C LEU A 761 5.06 -28.29 2.79
N ARG A 762 5.22 -29.61 2.60
CA ARG A 762 6.55 -30.22 2.37
C ARG A 762 7.27 -29.65 1.13
N ASP A 763 6.53 -29.30 0.11
CA ASP A 763 7.03 -28.80 -1.17
C ASP A 763 7.00 -27.26 -1.27
N VAL A 764 6.82 -26.56 -0.14
CA VAL A 764 6.78 -25.10 -0.06
C VAL A 764 7.80 -24.60 0.95
N VAL A 765 8.45 -23.49 0.62
CA VAL A 765 9.35 -22.77 1.52
C VAL A 765 8.96 -21.32 1.62
N HIS A 766 9.23 -20.69 2.77
CA HIS A 766 8.81 -19.32 3.02
C HIS A 766 9.97 -18.39 3.34
N ILE A 767 9.98 -17.22 2.73
CA ILE A 767 10.97 -16.17 3.00
C ILE A 767 10.25 -14.83 3.25
N PRO A 768 10.53 -14.12 4.35
CA PRO A 768 9.96 -12.80 4.59
C PRO A 768 10.52 -11.78 3.59
N LEU A 769 9.62 -11.03 2.93
CA LEU A 769 9.97 -9.84 2.17
C LEU A 769 10.56 -8.79 3.12
N PHE A 770 11.69 -8.20 2.73
CA PHE A 770 12.41 -7.22 3.53
C PHE A 770 12.76 -7.74 4.94
N GLY A 771 13.23 -9.00 5.04
CA GLY A 771 13.62 -9.67 6.29
C GLY A 771 14.76 -8.99 7.05
N GLY A 772 15.62 -9.78 7.70
CA GLY A 772 16.81 -9.25 8.36
C GLY A 772 17.84 -8.59 7.43
N GLU A 773 18.97 -8.19 8.00
CA GLU A 773 20.26 -8.04 7.36
C GLU A 773 20.55 -9.25 6.46
N GLY A 774 20.97 -8.98 5.23
CA GLY A 774 21.27 -10.01 4.23
C GLY A 774 20.52 -9.85 2.90
N PRO A 775 20.60 -10.86 2.02
CA PRO A 775 20.08 -10.81 0.66
C PRO A 775 18.55 -10.69 0.64
N ASN A 776 18.02 -10.04 -0.39
CA ASN A 776 16.58 -9.83 -0.55
C ASN A 776 15.97 -11.04 -1.30
N PRO A 777 14.83 -11.62 -0.88
CA PRO A 777 14.13 -12.66 -1.67
C PRO A 777 13.83 -12.24 -3.12
N ASN A 778 13.74 -10.94 -3.40
CA ASN A 778 13.65 -10.42 -4.76
C ASN A 778 14.78 -10.93 -5.69
N ASP A 779 15.92 -11.34 -5.15
CA ASP A 779 17.07 -11.85 -5.92
C ASP A 779 16.81 -13.25 -6.47
N LEU A 780 15.79 -13.95 -5.94
CA LEU A 780 15.30 -15.23 -6.43
C LEU A 780 14.16 -15.08 -7.44
N ILE A 781 13.42 -13.98 -7.39
CA ILE A 781 12.16 -13.82 -8.12
C ILE A 781 12.43 -13.27 -9.52
N ALA A 782 11.96 -13.99 -10.54
CA ALA A 782 12.02 -13.54 -11.94
C ALA A 782 11.19 -12.27 -12.16
N ASN A 783 11.53 -11.47 -13.17
CA ASN A 783 10.78 -10.27 -13.53
C ASN A 783 9.53 -10.61 -14.36
N GLU A 784 8.71 -11.54 -13.88
CA GLU A 784 7.43 -11.92 -14.48
C GLU A 784 6.35 -10.90 -14.07
N THR A 785 5.38 -10.66 -14.95
CA THR A 785 4.34 -9.64 -14.74
C THR A 785 2.95 -10.25 -14.91
N ASP A 786 2.03 -9.88 -14.03
CA ASP A 786 0.60 -10.00 -14.29
C ASP A 786 0.18 -8.88 -15.26
N PRO A 787 -0.26 -9.18 -16.50
CA PRO A 787 -0.61 -8.16 -17.49
C PRO A 787 -1.79 -7.28 -17.08
N PHE A 788 -2.64 -7.71 -16.14
CA PHE A 788 -3.85 -6.98 -15.74
C PHE A 788 -3.60 -6.00 -14.61
N ARG A 789 -2.67 -6.32 -13.72
CA ARG A 789 -2.23 -5.40 -12.67
C ARG A 789 -0.99 -4.61 -13.06
N GLY A 790 -0.23 -5.15 -14.01
CA GLY A 790 1.09 -4.67 -14.41
C GLY A 790 2.17 -4.86 -13.35
N PHE A 791 1.90 -5.62 -12.28
CA PHE A 791 2.81 -5.88 -11.15
C PHE A 791 3.41 -7.30 -11.19
N GLY A 792 4.49 -7.50 -10.44
CA GLY A 792 5.29 -8.72 -10.51
C GLY A 792 4.68 -9.93 -9.80
N LEU A 793 4.88 -11.11 -10.39
CA LEU A 793 4.45 -12.39 -9.83
C LEU A 793 5.43 -12.87 -8.74
N LEU A 794 5.17 -12.52 -7.48
CA LEU A 794 6.13 -12.80 -6.38
C LEU A 794 6.05 -14.20 -5.79
N ASN A 795 4.99 -14.97 -6.05
CA ASN A 795 4.71 -16.26 -5.42
C ASN A 795 4.67 -17.45 -6.41
N THR A 796 5.14 -17.25 -7.64
CA THR A 796 5.23 -18.29 -8.69
C THR A 796 6.60 -18.95 -8.76
N THR A 797 7.60 -18.37 -8.08
CA THR A 797 9.00 -18.79 -8.19
C THR A 797 9.19 -20.19 -7.60
N ARG A 798 9.85 -21.06 -8.37
CA ARG A 798 10.35 -22.35 -7.88
C ARG A 798 11.80 -22.24 -7.44
N VAL A 799 12.14 -22.96 -6.38
CA VAL A 799 13.47 -22.96 -5.77
C VAL A 799 13.96 -24.37 -5.40
N ARG A 800 15.25 -24.47 -5.11
CA ARG A 800 15.88 -25.61 -4.43
C ARG A 800 16.67 -25.10 -3.23
N ILE A 801 16.90 -25.97 -2.24
CA ILE A 801 17.70 -25.66 -1.06
C ILE A 801 18.86 -26.65 -0.96
N ARG A 802 20.06 -26.14 -0.63
CA ARG A 802 21.24 -26.95 -0.31
C ARG A 802 22.03 -26.32 0.84
N LYS A 803 22.83 -27.12 1.54
CA LYS A 803 23.75 -26.61 2.57
C LYS A 803 24.74 -25.59 1.98
N ALA A 804 25.04 -24.55 2.77
CA ALA A 804 25.83 -23.40 2.31
C ALA A 804 27.34 -23.59 2.35
#